data_AF-L5LYU6-F1
#
_entry.id   AF-L5LYU6-F1
#
_cell.length_a   1.000
_cell.length_b   1.000
_cell.length_c   1.000
_cell.angle_alpha   90.00
_cell.angle_beta   90.00
_cell.angle_gamma   90.00
#
_symmetry.space_group_name_H-M   'P 1'
#
loop_
_entity.id
_entity.type
_entity.pdbx_description
1 polymer ?
#
loop_
_entity_poly.entity_id
_entity_poly.type
_entity_poly.pdbx_seq_one_letter_code
_entity_poly.pdbx_strand_id
1 'polypeptide(L)'
;MKETDREAVATAVQRVAGMLQRPDQLDKVEQYRRREARKKASVEARLKAAIQSQLDGVRTGLSQLHNALNDVKDIQRSLADVSKDWRQGINTIESLKDVKDAVVRHSQLAAAVENLKNIFSVPEIVRETQDLIEQGALLQAHRKLMDLECSRDGLMYEQYRMDSGNTRDMSLINSYFGSTQGLSDELAKQLWMVLQRSLVTVRRDPTLLVSVVRIIEREEKIDRRILDRKKQTSFVPPGRPKNWKENMFKILDKTVITRIEGTQADTRESDKMWLVRHLEIIRKYVLDDLIVAKNLMVQCFPPHYEIFRNLLSMYHQALTIRMQELASEDLEANEIVSLLTWVLNTYTSTEMMGNVELAPEVDVSTLEPLLSPNVVSELLDTYMSTLTSNIIAWLRKALETDKKDWIKETEPEADQDGYKDEAQLYKEEHLRNRQHPHCYVQYMIAIINNCQTFNELMTRKWLLGSNAVDIICVTVEDYFNDFAKIKKPYKKRMTAEAHRRVVVEYLRAVMQKRISFRSPEERKEGAERMVREAEQLRFLFRKLASGFGEDADGYCDTIIAVAEVIKLTDPSLLYLEVSTLVSKYPDIRDDHIGALLALRGDASRDMKQTIIETLEQGNTQVNPNYVPIFREIIVPSLNVAKLLK
;
A
#
# COMPACT_ATOMS: atom_id res chain seq x y z
N MET A 1 13.03 40.62 -65.25
CA MET A 1 13.74 40.07 -66.44
C MET A 1 15.10 40.74 -66.65
N LYS A 2 15.22 42.07 -66.85
CA LYS A 2 16.54 42.71 -67.08
C LYS A 2 17.55 42.58 -65.93
N GLU A 3 17.08 42.54 -64.69
CA GLU A 3 17.92 42.44 -63.48
C GLU A 3 18.38 41.00 -63.22
N THR A 4 17.46 40.04 -63.35
CA THR A 4 17.74 38.59 -63.29
C THR A 4 18.68 38.13 -64.41
N ASP A 5 18.58 38.71 -65.61
CA ASP A 5 19.50 38.43 -66.71
C ASP A 5 20.91 38.94 -66.41
N ARG A 6 21.04 40.11 -65.76
CA ARG A 6 22.34 40.65 -65.34
C ARG A 6 23.00 39.77 -64.27
N GLU A 7 22.25 39.31 -63.27
CA GLU A 7 22.77 38.39 -62.25
C GLU A 7 23.15 37.02 -62.83
N ALA A 8 22.33 36.47 -63.73
CA ALA A 8 22.62 35.20 -64.40
C ALA A 8 23.89 35.31 -65.26
N VAL A 9 24.07 36.42 -65.99
CA VAL A 9 25.29 36.69 -66.76
C VAL A 9 26.50 36.86 -65.84
N ALA A 10 26.39 37.64 -64.75
CA ALA A 10 27.49 37.83 -63.80
C ALA A 10 27.93 36.49 -63.16
N THR A 11 26.98 35.64 -62.78
CA THR A 11 27.23 34.31 -62.23
C THR A 11 27.86 33.37 -63.27
N ALA A 12 27.38 33.42 -64.52
CA ALA A 12 27.96 32.65 -65.62
C ALA A 12 29.40 33.08 -65.92
N VAL A 13 29.68 34.39 -65.89
CA VAL A 13 31.03 34.95 -66.08
C VAL A 13 31.97 34.48 -64.96
N GLN A 14 31.56 34.57 -63.69
CA GLN A 14 32.35 34.02 -62.57
C GLN A 14 32.61 32.52 -62.72
N ARG A 15 31.60 31.76 -63.15
CA ARG A 15 31.72 30.31 -63.36
C ARG A 15 32.68 29.96 -64.49
N VAL A 16 32.65 30.71 -65.61
CA VAL A 16 33.57 30.52 -66.73
C VAL A 16 35.00 30.92 -66.33
N ALA A 17 35.15 32.03 -65.60
CA ALA A 17 36.44 32.47 -65.07
C ALA A 17 37.06 31.43 -64.11
N GLY A 18 36.24 30.75 -63.30
CA GLY A 18 36.69 29.64 -62.44
C GLY A 18 37.09 28.37 -63.22
N MET A 19 36.61 28.18 -64.45
CA MET A 19 36.89 26.99 -65.27
C MET A 19 38.15 27.11 -66.14
N LEU A 20 38.66 28.33 -66.36
CA LEU A 20 39.76 28.63 -67.29
C LEU A 20 40.87 29.45 -66.60
N GLN A 21 41.50 28.88 -65.57
CA GLN A 21 42.53 29.56 -64.79
C GLN A 21 43.95 29.35 -65.29
N ARG A 22 44.19 28.32 -66.14
CA ARG A 22 45.51 28.02 -66.71
C ARG A 22 45.46 27.84 -68.23
N PRO A 23 46.52 28.16 -69.00
CA PRO A 23 46.48 28.15 -70.47
C PRO A 23 46.18 26.78 -71.10
N ASP A 24 46.64 25.70 -70.47
CA ASP A 24 46.39 24.30 -70.87
C ASP A 24 44.91 23.88 -70.79
N GLN A 25 44.07 24.67 -70.10
CA GLN A 25 42.64 24.40 -69.96
C GLN A 25 41.83 24.93 -71.16
N LEU A 26 42.44 25.74 -72.04
CA LEU A 26 41.81 26.23 -73.27
C LEU A 26 41.49 25.10 -74.26
N ASP A 27 42.30 24.03 -74.28
CA ASP A 27 42.05 22.85 -75.12
C ASP A 27 40.72 22.14 -74.76
N LYS A 28 40.22 22.33 -73.53
CA LYS A 28 38.96 21.73 -73.03
C LYS A 28 37.73 22.62 -73.26
N VAL A 29 37.90 23.83 -73.79
CA VAL A 29 36.79 24.78 -74.02
C VAL A 29 35.72 24.19 -74.93
N GLU A 30 36.12 23.47 -75.98
CA GLU A 30 35.16 22.87 -76.90
C GLU A 30 34.31 21.78 -76.21
N GLN A 31 34.91 21.02 -75.30
CA GLN A 31 34.21 20.04 -74.46
C GLN A 31 33.24 20.71 -73.49
N TYR A 32 33.63 21.81 -72.85
CA TYR A 32 32.74 22.60 -71.98
C TYR A 32 31.60 23.25 -72.76
N ARG A 33 31.86 23.78 -73.96
CA ARG A 33 30.83 24.34 -74.85
C ARG A 33 29.82 23.27 -75.25
N ARG A 34 30.27 22.06 -75.61
CA ARG A 34 29.38 20.91 -75.89
C ARG A 34 28.56 20.52 -74.66
N ARG A 35 29.15 20.56 -73.45
CA ARG A 35 28.44 20.25 -72.19
C ARG A 35 27.36 21.27 -71.87
N GLU A 36 27.66 22.56 -71.95
CA GLU A 36 26.67 23.62 -71.70
C GLU A 36 25.60 23.69 -72.81
N ALA A 37 25.95 23.42 -74.07
CA ALA A 37 24.97 23.28 -75.15
C ALA A 37 23.99 22.10 -74.88
N ARG A 38 24.48 20.95 -74.40
CA ARG A 38 23.62 19.82 -74.01
C ARG A 38 22.72 20.16 -72.82
N LYS A 39 23.24 20.87 -71.81
CA LYS A 39 22.44 21.33 -70.66
C LYS A 39 21.35 22.31 -71.10
N LYS A 40 21.71 23.30 -71.93
CA LYS A 40 20.77 24.25 -72.52
C LYS A 40 19.67 23.54 -73.30
N ALA A 41 20.04 22.62 -74.20
CA ALA A 41 19.07 21.82 -74.96
C ALA A 41 18.15 20.98 -74.04
N SER A 42 18.68 20.40 -72.96
CA SER A 42 17.89 19.64 -71.98
C SER A 42 16.91 20.53 -71.20
N VAL A 43 17.35 21.72 -70.78
CA VAL A 43 16.50 22.69 -70.09
C VAL A 43 15.44 23.24 -71.02
N GLU A 44 15.79 23.60 -72.26
CA GLU A 44 14.83 24.03 -73.29
C GLU A 44 13.81 22.95 -73.62
N ALA A 45 14.21 21.68 -73.72
CA ALA A 45 13.29 20.57 -73.95
C ALA A 45 12.33 20.39 -72.77
N ARG A 46 12.82 20.43 -71.52
CA ARG A 46 11.97 20.37 -70.32
C ARG A 46 11.02 21.56 -70.22
N LEU A 47 11.49 22.77 -70.54
CA LEU A 47 10.69 23.97 -70.48
C LEU A 47 9.62 23.97 -71.58
N LYS A 48 9.94 23.52 -72.80
CA LYS A 48 8.95 23.30 -73.87
C LYS A 48 7.91 22.27 -73.48
N ALA A 49 8.32 21.13 -72.92
CA ALA A 49 7.39 20.09 -72.46
C ALA A 49 6.48 20.60 -71.33
N ALA A 50 7.05 21.35 -70.36
CA ALA A 50 6.29 21.93 -69.26
C ALA A 50 5.31 23.00 -69.73
N ILE A 51 5.74 23.91 -70.62
CA ILE A 51 4.86 24.94 -71.22
C ILE A 51 3.76 24.27 -72.02
N GLN A 52 4.09 23.28 -72.86
CA GLN A 52 3.10 22.56 -73.66
C GLN A 52 2.08 21.86 -72.77
N SER A 53 2.52 21.18 -71.71
CA SER A 53 1.62 20.53 -70.74
C SER A 53 0.71 21.53 -70.02
N GLN A 54 1.23 22.71 -69.64
CA GLN A 54 0.41 23.77 -69.02
C GLN A 54 -0.58 24.37 -70.03
N LEU A 55 -0.17 24.59 -71.28
CA LEU A 55 -1.04 25.10 -72.35
C LEU A 55 -2.15 24.11 -72.69
N ASP A 56 -1.82 22.82 -72.79
CA ASP A 56 -2.79 21.75 -73.04
C ASP A 56 -3.74 21.58 -71.84
N GLY A 57 -3.23 21.71 -70.61
CA GLY A 57 -4.04 21.73 -69.40
C GLY A 57 -5.03 22.90 -69.35
N VAL A 58 -4.56 24.12 -69.65
CA VAL A 58 -5.40 25.33 -69.73
C VAL A 58 -6.42 25.19 -70.85
N ARG A 59 -6.01 24.76 -72.05
CA ARG A 59 -6.90 24.57 -73.19
C ARG A 59 -7.99 23.54 -72.89
N THR A 60 -7.62 22.42 -72.29
CA THR A 60 -8.57 21.36 -71.89
C THR A 60 -9.52 21.88 -70.82
N GLY A 61 -9.01 22.57 -69.80
CA GLY A 61 -9.82 23.18 -68.75
C GLY A 61 -10.82 24.21 -69.30
N LEU A 62 -10.38 25.07 -70.22
CA LEU A 62 -11.24 26.09 -70.83
C LEU A 62 -12.31 25.47 -71.74
N SER A 63 -11.96 24.40 -72.48
CA SER A 63 -12.93 23.63 -73.26
C SER A 63 -13.95 22.92 -72.37
N GLN A 64 -13.52 22.33 -71.25
CA GLN A 64 -14.43 21.69 -70.29
C GLN A 64 -15.37 22.70 -69.64
N LEU A 65 -14.85 23.88 -69.28
CA LEU A 65 -15.64 24.95 -68.66
C LEU A 65 -16.66 25.54 -69.66
N HIS A 66 -16.27 25.67 -70.92
CA HIS A 66 -17.18 26.08 -71.99
C HIS A 66 -18.28 25.03 -72.23
N ASN A 67 -17.93 23.74 -72.27
CA ASN A 67 -18.90 22.66 -72.41
C ASN A 67 -19.86 22.62 -71.22
N ALA A 68 -19.36 22.69 -69.99
CA ALA A 68 -20.20 22.73 -68.78
C ALA A 68 -21.15 23.93 -68.77
N LEU A 69 -20.72 25.10 -69.28
CA LEU A 69 -21.59 26.27 -69.41
C LEU A 69 -22.71 26.05 -70.43
N ASN A 70 -22.42 25.36 -71.54
CA ASN A 70 -23.43 24.99 -72.52
C ASN A 70 -24.39 23.94 -71.95
N ASP A 71 -23.87 22.91 -71.27
CA ASP A 71 -24.68 21.89 -70.59
C ASP A 71 -25.62 22.52 -69.56
N VAL A 72 -25.16 23.49 -68.77
CA VAL A 72 -26.01 24.20 -67.80
C VAL A 72 -27.11 25.00 -68.50
N LYS A 73 -26.82 25.65 -69.63
CA LYS A 73 -27.84 26.37 -70.42
C LYS A 73 -28.87 25.42 -71.00
N ASP A 74 -28.44 24.25 -71.47
CA ASP A 74 -29.34 23.24 -72.02
C ASP A 74 -30.18 22.61 -70.92
N ILE A 75 -29.61 22.31 -69.74
CA ILE A 75 -30.37 21.88 -68.56
C ILE A 75 -31.40 22.94 -68.14
N GLN A 76 -31.05 24.23 -68.16
CA GLN A 76 -31.99 25.31 -67.84
C GLN A 76 -33.16 25.36 -68.83
N ARG A 77 -32.89 25.16 -70.13
CA ARG A 77 -33.94 25.10 -71.15
C ARG A 77 -34.82 23.86 -70.96
N SER A 78 -34.21 22.68 -70.81
CA SER A 78 -34.95 21.45 -70.53
C SER A 78 -35.78 21.54 -69.26
N LEU A 79 -35.30 22.20 -68.21
CA LEU A 79 -36.06 22.43 -66.98
C LEU A 79 -37.22 23.40 -67.20
N ALA A 80 -37.04 24.44 -68.02
CA ALA A 80 -38.11 25.35 -68.39
C ALA A 80 -39.19 24.65 -69.24
N ASP A 81 -38.78 23.79 -70.18
CA ASP A 81 -39.68 22.96 -70.98
C ASP A 81 -40.42 21.96 -70.10
N VAL A 82 -39.75 21.25 -69.20
CA VAL A 82 -40.39 20.36 -68.22
C VAL A 82 -41.35 21.13 -67.31
N SER A 83 -41.01 22.35 -66.88
CA SER A 83 -41.93 23.18 -66.07
C SER A 83 -43.17 23.59 -66.86
N LYS A 84 -43.01 23.88 -68.15
CA LYS A 84 -44.12 24.21 -69.06
C LYS A 84 -45.00 22.99 -69.34
N ASP A 85 -44.40 21.84 -69.62
CA ASP A 85 -45.08 20.56 -69.82
C ASP A 85 -45.79 20.12 -68.55
N TRP A 86 -45.21 20.35 -67.37
CA TRP A 86 -45.85 20.07 -66.09
C TRP A 86 -47.06 20.97 -65.86
N ARG A 87 -46.98 22.27 -66.20
CA ARG A 87 -48.15 23.18 -66.14
C ARG A 87 -49.25 22.79 -67.13
N GLN A 88 -48.91 22.34 -68.33
CA GLN A 88 -49.90 21.77 -69.27
C GLN A 88 -50.45 20.42 -68.79
N GLY A 89 -49.61 19.62 -68.13
CA GLY A 89 -49.96 18.39 -67.44
C GLY A 89 -50.97 18.60 -66.32
N ILE A 90 -50.88 19.69 -65.56
CA ILE A 90 -51.85 20.02 -64.50
C ILE A 90 -53.28 20.13 -65.03
N ASN A 91 -53.48 20.71 -66.22
CA ASN A 91 -54.80 20.79 -66.85
C ASN A 91 -55.34 19.43 -67.34
N THR A 92 -54.46 18.45 -67.58
CA THR A 92 -54.84 17.05 -67.88
C THR A 92 -54.92 16.18 -66.62
N ILE A 93 -54.31 16.57 -65.51
CA ILE A 93 -54.45 15.89 -64.21
C ILE A 93 -55.86 16.06 -63.64
N GLU A 94 -56.54 17.19 -63.92
CA GLU A 94 -57.96 17.36 -63.56
C GLU A 94 -58.86 16.32 -64.25
N SER A 95 -58.61 15.96 -65.51
CA SER A 95 -59.35 14.91 -66.22
C SER A 95 -58.95 13.48 -65.81
N LEU A 96 -57.79 13.32 -65.14
CA LEU A 96 -57.33 12.05 -64.58
C LEU A 96 -57.83 11.79 -63.15
N LYS A 97 -58.68 12.68 -62.59
CA LYS A 97 -59.28 12.46 -61.27
C LYS A 97 -60.04 11.14 -61.21
N ASP A 98 -60.78 10.79 -62.25
CA ASP A 98 -61.51 9.51 -62.35
C ASP A 98 -60.57 8.30 -62.39
N VAL A 99 -59.41 8.42 -63.04
CA VAL A 99 -58.37 7.38 -63.07
C VAL A 99 -57.70 7.26 -61.71
N LYS A 100 -57.42 8.38 -61.03
CA LYS A 100 -56.90 8.39 -59.66
C LYS A 100 -57.89 7.72 -58.70
N ASP A 101 -59.17 8.04 -58.79
CA ASP A 101 -60.21 7.46 -57.95
C ASP A 101 -60.41 5.96 -58.26
N ALA A 102 -60.26 5.54 -59.51
CA ALA A 102 -60.23 4.12 -59.90
C ALA A 102 -58.98 3.39 -59.37
N VAL A 103 -57.79 4.01 -59.42
CA VAL A 103 -56.55 3.45 -58.88
C VAL A 103 -56.60 3.36 -57.36
N VAL A 104 -57.18 4.35 -56.68
CA VAL A 104 -57.42 4.29 -55.23
C VAL A 104 -58.35 3.12 -54.90
N ARG A 105 -59.48 2.97 -55.59
CA ARG A 105 -60.37 1.81 -55.40
C ARG A 105 -59.70 0.47 -55.70
N HIS A 106 -58.90 0.40 -56.78
CA HIS A 106 -58.17 -0.81 -57.13
C HIS A 106 -57.09 -1.15 -56.09
N SER A 107 -56.36 -0.14 -55.59
CA SER A 107 -55.37 -0.32 -54.52
C SER A 107 -56.02 -0.77 -53.21
N GLN A 108 -57.20 -0.23 -52.87
CA GLN A 108 -57.98 -0.63 -51.70
C GLN A 108 -58.47 -2.07 -51.84
N LEU A 109 -58.99 -2.46 -52.99
CA LEU A 109 -59.44 -3.83 -53.25
C LEU A 109 -58.27 -4.82 -53.30
N ALA A 110 -57.14 -4.44 -53.90
CA ALA A 110 -55.92 -5.26 -53.91
C ALA A 110 -55.38 -5.48 -52.49
N ALA A 111 -55.29 -4.41 -51.69
CA ALA A 111 -54.91 -4.49 -50.28
C ALA A 111 -55.92 -5.33 -49.48
N ALA A 112 -57.22 -5.20 -49.73
CA ALA A 112 -58.24 -6.02 -49.07
C ALA A 112 -58.09 -7.51 -49.42
N VAL A 113 -57.84 -7.85 -50.69
CA VAL A 113 -57.63 -9.24 -51.16
C VAL A 113 -56.33 -9.84 -50.61
N GLU A 114 -55.26 -9.07 -50.53
CA GLU A 114 -54.00 -9.50 -49.93
C GLU A 114 -54.14 -9.70 -48.41
N ASN A 115 -54.75 -8.75 -47.71
CA ASN A 115 -54.99 -8.84 -46.28
C ASN A 115 -56.03 -9.90 -45.89
N LEU A 116 -57.00 -10.22 -46.77
CA LEU A 116 -57.99 -11.29 -46.56
C LEU A 116 -57.31 -12.66 -46.35
N LYS A 117 -56.25 -12.97 -47.10
CA LYS A 117 -55.47 -14.21 -46.89
C LYS A 117 -54.84 -14.24 -45.50
N ASN A 118 -54.33 -13.10 -45.04
CA ASN A 118 -53.70 -12.99 -43.73
C ASN A 118 -54.73 -13.11 -42.59
N ILE A 119 -55.94 -12.54 -42.74
CA ILE A 119 -57.02 -12.60 -41.74
C ILE A 119 -57.48 -14.04 -41.47
N PHE A 120 -57.61 -14.93 -42.47
CA PHE A 120 -57.99 -16.31 -42.16
C PHE A 120 -56.87 -17.14 -41.53
N SER A 121 -55.61 -16.76 -41.75
CA SER A 121 -54.44 -17.48 -41.24
C SER A 121 -53.95 -17.00 -39.87
N VAL A 122 -54.40 -15.84 -39.35
CA VAL A 122 -53.90 -15.30 -38.07
C VAL A 122 -54.04 -16.28 -36.89
N PRO A 123 -55.21 -16.90 -36.62
CA PRO A 123 -55.34 -17.81 -35.46
C PRO A 123 -54.44 -19.05 -35.56
N GLU A 124 -54.25 -19.58 -36.77
CA GLU A 124 -53.36 -20.71 -37.03
C GLU A 124 -51.89 -20.32 -36.83
N ILE A 125 -51.45 -19.20 -37.39
CA ILE A 125 -50.09 -18.67 -37.23
C ILE A 125 -49.82 -18.35 -35.75
N VAL A 126 -50.80 -17.81 -35.01
CA VAL A 126 -50.68 -17.54 -33.58
C VAL A 126 -50.41 -18.83 -32.81
N ARG A 127 -51.21 -19.88 -33.06
CA ARG A 127 -51.04 -21.19 -32.42
C ARG A 127 -49.69 -21.82 -32.76
N GLU A 128 -49.30 -21.82 -34.03
CA GLU A 128 -48.00 -22.34 -34.46
C GLU A 128 -46.82 -21.54 -33.88
N THR A 129 -46.98 -20.22 -33.73
CA THR A 129 -45.95 -19.37 -33.11
C THR A 129 -45.80 -19.72 -31.64
N GLN A 130 -46.91 -19.96 -30.93
CA GLN A 130 -46.87 -20.42 -29.54
C GLN A 130 -46.15 -21.77 -29.41
N ASP A 131 -46.50 -22.76 -30.24
CA ASP A 131 -45.85 -24.07 -30.25
C ASP A 131 -44.32 -23.95 -30.47
N LEU A 132 -43.89 -23.05 -31.37
CA LEU A 132 -42.48 -22.79 -31.64
C LEU A 132 -41.75 -22.09 -30.49
N ILE A 133 -42.45 -21.22 -29.73
CA ILE A 133 -41.90 -20.59 -28.51
C ILE A 133 -41.69 -21.67 -27.44
N GLU A 134 -42.67 -22.55 -27.23
CA GLU A 134 -42.60 -23.65 -26.26
C GLU A 134 -41.50 -24.66 -26.60
N GLN A 135 -41.26 -24.90 -27.90
CA GLN A 135 -40.18 -25.77 -28.39
C GLN A 135 -38.78 -25.10 -28.36
N GLY A 136 -38.69 -23.81 -28.06
CA GLY A 136 -37.42 -23.07 -28.04
C GLY A 136 -36.87 -22.71 -29.43
N ALA A 137 -37.68 -22.82 -30.50
CA ALA A 137 -37.30 -22.44 -31.86
C ALA A 137 -37.46 -20.93 -32.11
N LEU A 138 -36.75 -20.13 -31.30
CA LEU A 138 -36.98 -18.69 -31.12
C LEU A 138 -36.90 -17.86 -32.42
N LEU A 139 -35.99 -18.19 -33.34
CA LEU A 139 -35.86 -17.47 -34.62
C LEU A 139 -37.05 -17.67 -35.56
N GLN A 140 -37.61 -18.88 -35.56
CA GLN A 140 -38.77 -19.20 -36.39
C GLN A 140 -40.03 -18.58 -35.80
N ALA A 141 -40.18 -18.65 -34.47
CA ALA A 141 -41.23 -17.96 -33.74
C ALA A 141 -41.18 -16.44 -33.99
N HIS A 142 -39.98 -15.82 -33.88
CA HIS A 142 -39.79 -14.40 -34.14
C HIS A 142 -40.19 -14.00 -35.56
N ARG A 143 -39.85 -14.82 -36.57
CA ARG A 143 -40.24 -14.56 -37.96
C ARG A 143 -41.76 -14.52 -38.13
N LYS A 144 -42.47 -15.54 -37.61
CA LYS A 144 -43.94 -15.60 -37.70
C LYS A 144 -44.60 -14.45 -36.94
N LEU A 145 -44.08 -14.11 -35.76
CA LEU A 145 -44.52 -12.96 -34.99
C LEU A 145 -44.31 -11.64 -35.75
N MET A 146 -43.16 -11.47 -36.39
CA MET A 146 -42.86 -10.29 -37.20
C MET A 146 -43.84 -10.16 -38.38
N ASP A 147 -44.20 -11.26 -39.04
CA ASP A 147 -45.17 -11.25 -40.14
C ASP A 147 -46.58 -10.85 -39.66
N LEU A 148 -46.99 -11.30 -38.46
CA LEU A 148 -48.22 -10.88 -37.80
C LEU A 148 -48.22 -9.40 -37.42
N GLU A 149 -47.13 -8.91 -36.80
CA GLU A 149 -46.97 -7.50 -36.43
C GLU A 149 -46.93 -6.61 -37.66
N CYS A 150 -46.23 -7.01 -38.73
CA CYS A 150 -46.19 -6.25 -39.98
C CYS A 150 -47.57 -6.13 -40.63
N SER A 151 -48.37 -7.21 -40.59
CA SER A 151 -49.74 -7.23 -41.10
C SER A 151 -50.65 -6.30 -40.29
N ARG A 152 -50.59 -6.39 -38.96
CA ARG A 152 -51.31 -5.50 -38.04
C ARG A 152 -50.93 -4.04 -38.30
N ASP A 153 -49.64 -3.74 -38.25
CA ASP A 153 -49.13 -2.37 -38.36
C ASP A 153 -49.41 -1.77 -39.75
N GLY A 154 -49.38 -2.58 -40.80
CA GLY A 154 -49.79 -2.19 -42.16
C GLY A 154 -51.27 -1.81 -42.23
N LEU A 155 -52.15 -2.64 -41.68
CA LEU A 155 -53.60 -2.35 -41.61
C LEU A 155 -53.89 -1.09 -40.79
N MET A 156 -53.22 -0.94 -39.65
CA MET A 156 -53.37 0.25 -38.80
C MET A 156 -52.86 1.52 -39.49
N TYR A 157 -51.77 1.44 -40.25
CA TYR A 157 -51.26 2.58 -41.01
C TYR A 157 -52.19 2.97 -42.15
N GLU A 158 -52.72 2.01 -42.92
CA GLU A 158 -53.68 2.29 -43.99
C GLU A 158 -54.96 2.92 -43.43
N GLN A 159 -55.47 2.41 -42.30
CA GLN A 159 -56.61 3.01 -41.61
C GLN A 159 -56.31 4.44 -41.16
N TYR A 160 -55.15 4.67 -40.53
CA TYR A 160 -54.72 6.01 -40.11
C TYR A 160 -54.61 6.99 -41.30
N ARG A 161 -54.20 6.50 -42.47
CA ARG A 161 -54.07 7.30 -43.70
C ARG A 161 -55.43 7.64 -44.31
N MET A 162 -56.45 6.80 -44.12
CA MET A 162 -57.81 7.02 -44.61
C MET A 162 -58.61 7.93 -43.67
N ASP A 163 -58.59 7.66 -42.37
CA ASP A 163 -59.28 8.45 -41.35
C ASP A 163 -58.56 8.35 -39.99
N SER A 164 -57.76 9.36 -39.67
CA SER A 164 -57.02 9.44 -38.41
C SER A 164 -57.92 9.58 -37.17
N GLY A 165 -59.20 9.91 -37.32
CA GLY A 165 -60.16 10.10 -36.23
C GLY A 165 -60.99 8.85 -35.89
N ASN A 166 -60.97 7.82 -36.75
CA ASN A 166 -61.78 6.62 -36.58
C ASN A 166 -61.17 5.65 -35.57
N THR A 167 -61.48 5.90 -34.30
CA THR A 167 -61.02 5.11 -33.15
C THR A 167 -61.67 3.73 -33.05
N ARG A 168 -62.85 3.52 -33.64
CA ARG A 168 -63.57 2.23 -33.60
C ARG A 168 -62.85 1.17 -34.42
N ASP A 169 -62.51 1.47 -35.66
CA ASP A 169 -61.84 0.53 -36.55
C ASP A 169 -60.40 0.24 -36.09
N MET A 170 -59.71 1.26 -35.56
CA MET A 170 -58.41 1.07 -34.90
C MET A 170 -58.51 0.16 -33.67
N SER A 171 -59.60 0.25 -32.91
CA SER A 171 -59.83 -0.63 -31.75
C SER A 171 -60.20 -2.05 -32.17
N LEU A 172 -60.94 -2.24 -33.27
CA LEU A 172 -61.26 -3.55 -33.83
C LEU A 172 -60.01 -4.29 -34.32
N ILE A 173 -59.11 -3.58 -35.04
CA ILE A 173 -57.82 -4.16 -35.48
C ILE A 173 -56.98 -4.55 -34.26
N ASN A 174 -56.89 -3.68 -33.25
CA ASN A 174 -56.18 -3.99 -32.00
C ASN A 174 -56.77 -5.19 -31.26
N SER A 175 -58.10 -5.30 -31.20
CA SER A 175 -58.79 -6.43 -30.58
C SER A 175 -58.50 -7.74 -31.32
N TYR A 176 -58.57 -7.72 -32.65
CA TYR A 176 -58.35 -8.90 -33.48
C TYR A 176 -56.91 -9.41 -33.38
N PHE A 177 -55.93 -8.51 -33.39
CA PHE A 177 -54.51 -8.84 -33.21
C PHE A 177 -54.07 -8.88 -31.74
N GLY A 178 -54.98 -8.87 -30.77
CA GLY A 178 -54.66 -8.81 -29.33
C GLY A 178 -53.74 -9.95 -28.87
N SER A 179 -53.90 -11.15 -29.43
CA SER A 179 -53.04 -12.31 -29.15
C SER A 179 -51.58 -12.10 -29.57
N THR A 180 -51.32 -11.21 -30.54
CA THR A 180 -49.97 -10.89 -31.03
C THR A 180 -49.12 -10.23 -29.93
N GLN A 181 -49.72 -9.38 -29.10
CA GLN A 181 -49.01 -8.75 -27.99
C GLN A 181 -48.60 -9.81 -26.95
N GLY A 182 -49.51 -10.73 -26.61
CA GLY A 182 -49.22 -11.84 -25.70
C GLY A 182 -48.10 -12.75 -26.20
N LEU A 183 -48.07 -13.05 -27.51
CA LEU A 183 -46.96 -13.80 -28.12
C LEU A 183 -45.63 -13.04 -28.07
N SER A 184 -45.65 -11.72 -28.31
CA SER A 184 -44.45 -10.89 -28.16
C SER A 184 -43.92 -10.90 -26.73
N ASP A 185 -44.81 -10.83 -25.74
CA ASP A 185 -44.43 -10.85 -24.33
C ASP A 185 -43.89 -12.23 -23.91
N GLU A 186 -44.49 -13.32 -24.40
CA GLU A 186 -44.03 -14.68 -24.11
C GLU A 186 -42.68 -14.98 -24.78
N LEU A 187 -42.50 -14.56 -26.04
CA LEU A 187 -41.20 -14.62 -26.70
C LEU A 187 -40.16 -13.84 -25.91
N ALA A 188 -40.48 -12.61 -25.48
CA ALA A 188 -39.57 -11.79 -24.68
C ALA A 188 -39.17 -12.48 -23.37
N LYS A 189 -40.11 -13.10 -22.64
CA LYS A 189 -39.79 -13.88 -21.43
C LYS A 189 -38.79 -15.01 -21.72
N GLN A 190 -38.96 -15.75 -22.81
CA GLN A 190 -38.01 -16.79 -23.20
C GLN A 190 -36.62 -16.21 -23.54
N LEU A 191 -36.56 -15.06 -24.24
CA LEU A 191 -35.29 -14.36 -24.49
C LEU A 191 -34.60 -13.97 -23.18
N TRP A 192 -35.34 -13.40 -22.22
CA TRP A 192 -34.80 -12.98 -20.92
C TRP A 192 -34.31 -14.18 -20.10
N MET A 193 -35.02 -15.31 -20.12
CA MET A 193 -34.61 -16.53 -19.43
C MET A 193 -33.29 -17.09 -19.97
N VAL A 194 -33.09 -17.05 -21.30
CA VAL A 194 -31.83 -17.44 -21.94
C VAL A 194 -30.70 -16.47 -21.55
N LEU A 195 -30.96 -15.16 -21.53
CA LEU A 195 -29.98 -14.14 -21.16
C LEU A 195 -29.56 -14.21 -19.68
N GLN A 196 -30.50 -14.49 -18.77
CA GLN A 196 -30.22 -14.75 -17.35
C GLN A 196 -29.28 -15.94 -17.15
N ARG A 197 -29.28 -16.90 -18.07
CA ARG A 197 -28.42 -18.08 -18.06
C ARG A 197 -27.27 -17.97 -19.06
N SER A 198 -27.01 -16.77 -19.61
CA SER A 198 -26.09 -16.55 -20.74
C SER A 198 -24.73 -17.21 -20.56
N LEU A 199 -24.09 -17.06 -19.39
CA LEU A 199 -22.78 -17.67 -19.11
C LEU A 199 -22.79 -19.20 -19.18
N VAL A 200 -23.86 -19.85 -18.71
CA VAL A 200 -24.03 -21.32 -18.78
C VAL A 200 -24.42 -21.75 -20.18
N THR A 201 -25.32 -21.00 -20.82
CA THR A 201 -25.77 -21.24 -22.20
C THR A 201 -24.60 -21.18 -23.15
N VAL A 202 -23.72 -20.19 -23.05
CA VAL A 202 -22.52 -20.05 -23.90
C VAL A 202 -21.56 -21.23 -23.76
N ARG A 203 -21.45 -21.84 -22.57
CA ARG A 203 -20.63 -23.04 -22.37
C ARG A 203 -21.23 -24.29 -23.01
N ARG A 204 -22.56 -24.40 -23.07
CA ARG A 204 -23.27 -25.60 -23.57
C ARG A 204 -23.66 -25.51 -25.03
N ASP A 205 -24.27 -24.40 -25.42
CA ASP A 205 -24.76 -24.10 -26.76
C ASP A 205 -24.71 -22.57 -27.04
N PRO A 206 -23.59 -22.08 -27.62
CA PRO A 206 -23.46 -20.68 -28.04
C PRO A 206 -24.49 -20.25 -29.09
N THR A 207 -25.02 -21.17 -29.89
CA THR A 207 -25.90 -20.84 -31.01
C THR A 207 -27.26 -20.30 -30.55
N LEU A 208 -27.72 -20.76 -29.39
CA LEU A 208 -28.92 -20.25 -28.75
C LEU A 208 -28.77 -18.79 -28.34
N LEU A 209 -27.62 -18.40 -27.75
CA LEU A 209 -27.37 -17.00 -27.39
C LEU A 209 -27.25 -16.11 -28.63
N VAL A 210 -26.54 -16.57 -29.67
CA VAL A 210 -26.46 -15.86 -30.96
C VAL A 210 -27.86 -15.64 -31.54
N SER A 211 -28.74 -16.64 -31.45
CA SER A 211 -30.13 -16.53 -31.92
C SER A 211 -30.89 -15.43 -31.18
N VAL A 212 -30.76 -15.35 -29.85
CA VAL A 212 -31.36 -14.28 -29.03
C VAL A 212 -30.82 -12.90 -29.41
N VAL A 213 -29.49 -12.75 -29.53
CA VAL A 213 -28.86 -11.47 -29.88
C VAL A 213 -29.29 -11.01 -31.28
N ARG A 214 -29.38 -11.94 -32.25
CA ARG A 214 -29.88 -11.65 -33.60
C ARG A 214 -31.32 -11.16 -33.62
N ILE A 215 -32.18 -11.73 -32.77
CA ILE A 215 -33.58 -11.27 -32.63
C ILE A 215 -33.59 -9.83 -32.10
N ILE A 216 -32.83 -9.55 -31.05
CA ILE A 216 -32.73 -8.21 -30.45
C ILE A 216 -32.21 -7.18 -31.47
N GLU A 217 -31.13 -7.49 -32.20
CA GLU A 217 -30.58 -6.59 -33.23
C GLU A 217 -31.60 -6.32 -34.35
N ARG A 218 -32.37 -7.34 -34.73
CA ARG A 218 -33.41 -7.21 -35.75
C ARG A 218 -34.56 -6.31 -35.28
N GLU A 219 -35.00 -6.46 -34.03
CA GLU A 219 -36.02 -5.61 -33.42
C GLU A 219 -35.57 -4.15 -33.30
N GLU A 220 -34.33 -3.89 -32.88
CA GLU A 220 -33.76 -2.53 -32.85
C GLU A 220 -33.70 -1.89 -34.24
N LYS A 221 -33.41 -2.68 -35.27
CA LYS A 221 -33.43 -2.21 -36.66
C LYS A 221 -34.84 -1.89 -37.14
N ILE A 222 -35.85 -2.64 -36.69
CA ILE A 222 -37.26 -2.36 -36.97
C ILE A 222 -37.69 -1.07 -36.26
N ASP A 223 -37.36 -0.92 -34.98
CA ASP A 223 -37.66 0.28 -34.18
C ASP A 223 -37.06 1.53 -34.83
N ARG A 224 -35.80 1.46 -35.29
CA ARG A 224 -35.16 2.57 -36.01
C ARG A 224 -35.91 2.96 -37.28
N ARG A 225 -36.35 1.97 -38.08
CA ARG A 225 -37.14 2.22 -39.30
C ARG A 225 -38.49 2.85 -38.99
N ILE A 226 -39.14 2.43 -37.91
CA ILE A 226 -40.43 3.00 -37.47
C ILE A 226 -40.24 4.45 -37.00
N LEU A 227 -39.19 4.73 -36.24
CA LEU A 227 -38.86 6.10 -35.79
C LEU A 227 -38.51 7.02 -36.96
N ASP A 228 -37.84 6.53 -37.99
CA ASP A 228 -37.59 7.31 -39.21
C ASP A 228 -38.86 7.55 -40.01
N ARG A 229 -39.76 6.56 -40.10
CA ARG A 229 -41.09 6.73 -40.71
C ARG A 229 -41.95 7.72 -39.94
N LYS A 230 -41.90 7.71 -38.61
CA LYS A 230 -42.60 8.69 -37.75
C LYS A 230 -42.32 10.13 -38.15
N LYS A 231 -41.08 10.46 -38.54
CA LYS A 231 -40.71 11.81 -38.99
C LYS A 231 -41.47 12.24 -40.26
N GLN A 232 -41.88 11.29 -41.09
CA GLN A 232 -42.58 11.53 -42.35
C GLN A 232 -44.10 11.39 -42.21
N THR A 233 -44.58 10.43 -41.42
CA THR A 233 -46.01 10.05 -41.39
C THR A 233 -46.71 10.38 -40.08
N SER A 234 -46.00 10.80 -39.04
CA SER A 234 -46.49 11.03 -37.66
C SER A 234 -47.13 9.81 -36.97
N PHE A 235 -47.27 8.67 -37.67
CA PHE A 235 -47.85 7.44 -37.16
C PHE A 235 -46.79 6.54 -36.51
N VAL A 236 -47.16 5.94 -35.37
CA VAL A 236 -46.35 4.92 -34.69
C VAL A 236 -47.28 3.77 -34.28
N PRO A 237 -46.94 2.51 -34.62
CA PRO A 237 -47.70 1.36 -34.17
C PRO A 237 -47.69 1.22 -32.64
N PRO A 238 -48.74 0.64 -32.04
CA PRO A 238 -48.79 0.40 -30.60
C PRO A 238 -47.67 -0.55 -30.15
N GLY A 239 -47.03 -0.23 -29.03
CA GLY A 239 -45.94 -1.05 -28.45
C GLY A 239 -44.56 -0.83 -29.05
N ARG A 240 -44.37 0.21 -29.88
CA ARG A 240 -43.08 0.58 -30.50
C ARG A 240 -42.61 1.97 -30.01
N PRO A 241 -41.30 2.20 -29.78
CA PRO A 241 -40.20 1.23 -29.85
C PRO A 241 -40.21 0.25 -28.66
N LYS A 242 -39.71 -0.97 -28.88
CA LYS A 242 -39.64 -2.02 -27.85
C LYS A 242 -38.39 -1.91 -26.97
N ASN A 243 -37.31 -1.28 -27.46
CA ASN A 243 -36.04 -1.05 -26.75
C ASN A 243 -35.46 -2.33 -26.10
N TRP A 244 -35.51 -3.46 -26.83
CA TRP A 244 -35.05 -4.75 -26.32
C TRP A 244 -33.55 -4.80 -26.03
N LYS A 245 -32.73 -3.97 -26.71
CA LYS A 245 -31.31 -3.85 -26.39
C LYS A 245 -31.07 -3.27 -24.99
N GLU A 246 -31.80 -2.23 -24.61
CA GLU A 246 -31.70 -1.64 -23.28
C GLU A 246 -32.14 -2.63 -22.20
N ASN A 247 -33.25 -3.33 -22.45
CA ASN A 247 -33.74 -4.37 -21.54
C ASN A 247 -32.76 -5.55 -21.42
N MET A 248 -32.09 -5.95 -22.50
CA MET A 248 -31.05 -6.98 -22.46
C MET A 248 -29.93 -6.60 -21.48
N PHE A 249 -29.41 -5.37 -21.55
CA PHE A 249 -28.37 -4.92 -20.62
C PHE A 249 -28.88 -4.86 -19.17
N LYS A 250 -30.13 -4.41 -18.95
CA LYS A 250 -30.75 -4.45 -17.61
C LYS A 250 -30.89 -5.88 -17.06
N ILE A 251 -31.20 -6.86 -17.91
CA ILE A 251 -31.29 -8.26 -17.50
C ILE A 251 -29.91 -8.82 -17.18
N LEU A 252 -28.89 -8.51 -17.99
CA LEU A 252 -27.50 -8.92 -17.71
C LEU A 252 -27.00 -8.33 -16.40
N ASP A 253 -27.25 -7.04 -16.15
CA ASP A 253 -26.89 -6.35 -14.91
C ASP A 253 -27.53 -7.01 -13.68
N LYS A 254 -28.86 -7.24 -13.72
CA LYS A 254 -29.57 -7.98 -12.66
C LYS A 254 -29.03 -9.40 -12.47
N THR A 255 -28.61 -10.06 -13.55
CA THR A 255 -28.04 -11.42 -13.48
C THR A 255 -26.72 -11.41 -12.73
N VAL A 256 -25.86 -10.41 -12.96
CA VAL A 256 -24.59 -10.25 -12.24
C VAL A 256 -24.84 -9.99 -10.75
N ILE A 257 -25.75 -9.07 -10.42
CA ILE A 257 -26.12 -8.74 -9.03
C ILE A 257 -26.65 -9.97 -8.30
N THR A 258 -27.69 -10.61 -8.84
CA THR A 258 -28.30 -11.81 -8.22
C THR A 258 -27.32 -12.97 -8.09
N ARG A 259 -26.35 -13.07 -9.00
CA ARG A 259 -25.29 -14.08 -8.92
C ARG A 259 -24.34 -13.78 -7.78
N ILE A 260 -23.91 -12.54 -7.57
CA ILE A 260 -23.03 -12.16 -6.45
C ILE A 260 -23.78 -12.31 -5.11
N GLU A 261 -25.02 -11.83 -5.00
CA GLU A 261 -25.84 -12.00 -3.79
C GLU A 261 -26.08 -13.48 -3.46
N GLY A 262 -26.38 -14.29 -4.48
CA GLY A 262 -26.62 -15.73 -4.35
C GLY A 262 -25.40 -16.57 -3.94
N THR A 263 -24.20 -15.97 -3.84
CA THR A 263 -22.99 -16.67 -3.36
C THR A 263 -22.86 -16.71 -1.84
N GLN A 264 -23.70 -15.97 -1.11
CA GLN A 264 -23.71 -16.02 0.35
C GLN A 264 -24.41 -17.29 0.84
N ALA A 265 -23.65 -18.38 0.96
CA ALA A 265 -24.15 -19.66 1.45
C ALA A 265 -24.20 -19.74 2.99
N ASP A 266 -23.22 -19.11 3.65
CA ASP A 266 -23.03 -19.19 5.10
C ASP A 266 -23.34 -17.83 5.75
N THR A 267 -24.05 -17.88 6.89
CA THR A 267 -24.27 -16.72 7.76
C THR A 267 -23.25 -16.68 8.88
N ARG A 268 -23.06 -15.51 9.49
CA ARG A 268 -22.18 -15.31 10.65
C ARG A 268 -22.44 -16.27 11.82
N GLU A 269 -23.69 -16.72 11.96
CA GLU A 269 -24.12 -17.67 13.00
C GLU A 269 -23.70 -19.12 12.69
N SER A 270 -23.56 -19.45 11.41
CA SER A 270 -23.24 -20.81 10.95
C SER A 270 -21.75 -21.12 10.90
N ASP A 271 -20.91 -20.15 10.50
CA ASP A 271 -19.46 -20.32 10.40
C ASP A 271 -18.74 -19.01 10.81
N LYS A 272 -17.73 -19.13 11.69
CA LYS A 272 -16.89 -17.99 12.10
C LYS A 272 -16.03 -17.46 10.94
N MET A 273 -15.80 -18.26 9.91
CA MET A 273 -15.04 -17.89 8.71
C MET A 273 -15.95 -17.55 7.52
N TRP A 274 -17.25 -17.30 7.74
CA TRP A 274 -18.23 -17.06 6.68
C TRP A 274 -17.76 -15.99 5.68
N LEU A 275 -17.21 -14.86 6.15
CA LEU A 275 -16.80 -13.75 5.28
C LEU A 275 -15.62 -14.13 4.39
N VAL A 276 -14.62 -14.84 4.94
CA VAL A 276 -13.46 -15.32 4.16
C VAL A 276 -13.92 -16.29 3.06
N ARG A 277 -14.83 -17.21 3.39
CA ARG A 277 -15.39 -18.15 2.41
C ARG A 277 -16.21 -17.44 1.35
N HIS A 278 -17.05 -16.49 1.75
CA HIS A 278 -17.88 -15.70 0.85
C HIS A 278 -17.03 -14.92 -0.15
N LEU A 279 -16.01 -14.19 0.33
CA LEU A 279 -15.08 -13.43 -0.51
C LEU A 279 -14.28 -14.32 -1.46
N GLU A 280 -13.88 -15.51 -1.02
CA GLU A 280 -13.17 -16.48 -1.85
C GLU A 280 -14.07 -17.11 -2.94
N ILE A 281 -15.33 -17.37 -2.61
CA ILE A 281 -16.34 -17.85 -3.57
C ILE A 281 -16.62 -16.76 -4.63
N ILE A 282 -16.80 -15.51 -4.22
CA ILE A 282 -16.95 -14.36 -5.13
C ILE A 282 -15.73 -14.27 -6.05
N ARG A 283 -14.51 -14.31 -5.49
CA ARG A 283 -13.27 -14.25 -6.27
C ARG A 283 -13.24 -15.29 -7.39
N LYS A 284 -13.51 -16.57 -7.05
CA LYS A 284 -13.51 -17.67 -8.02
C LYS A 284 -14.59 -17.50 -9.09
N TYR A 285 -15.83 -17.21 -8.69
CA TYR A 285 -16.92 -17.12 -9.66
C TYR A 285 -16.79 -15.93 -10.61
N VAL A 286 -16.42 -14.76 -10.11
CA VAL A 286 -16.24 -13.58 -10.97
C VAL A 286 -15.11 -13.82 -11.97
N LEU A 287 -13.99 -14.41 -11.53
CA LEU A 287 -12.88 -14.74 -12.42
C LEU A 287 -13.32 -15.75 -13.51
N ASP A 288 -13.94 -16.85 -13.11
CA ASP A 288 -14.44 -17.87 -14.03
C ASP A 288 -15.46 -17.32 -15.04
N ASP A 289 -16.33 -16.42 -14.60
CA ASP A 289 -17.35 -15.79 -15.45
C ASP A 289 -16.72 -14.83 -16.46
N LEU A 290 -15.76 -14.01 -16.04
CA LEU A 290 -15.05 -13.08 -16.92
C LEU A 290 -14.21 -13.83 -17.96
N ILE A 291 -13.56 -14.94 -17.58
CA ILE A 291 -12.82 -15.80 -18.51
C ILE A 291 -13.76 -16.37 -19.59
N VAL A 292 -14.94 -16.85 -19.21
CA VAL A 292 -15.96 -17.33 -20.16
C VAL A 292 -16.48 -16.20 -21.03
N ALA A 293 -16.73 -15.04 -20.43
CA ALA A 293 -17.23 -13.88 -21.15
C ALA A 293 -16.25 -13.50 -22.26
N LYS A 294 -14.95 -13.41 -21.93
CA LYS A 294 -13.88 -13.10 -22.86
C LYS A 294 -13.74 -14.15 -23.97
N ASN A 295 -13.64 -15.42 -23.59
CA ASN A 295 -13.25 -16.48 -24.52
C ASN A 295 -14.41 -16.96 -25.41
N LEU A 296 -15.64 -16.97 -24.88
CA LEU A 296 -16.79 -17.57 -25.55
C LEU A 296 -17.92 -16.56 -25.82
N MET A 297 -18.24 -15.69 -24.85
CA MET A 297 -19.39 -14.79 -24.99
C MET A 297 -19.13 -13.67 -26.00
N VAL A 298 -17.92 -13.12 -26.07
CA VAL A 298 -17.56 -12.08 -27.06
C VAL A 298 -17.88 -12.51 -28.50
N GLN A 299 -17.68 -13.79 -28.83
CA GLN A 299 -17.95 -14.33 -30.17
C GLN A 299 -19.44 -14.39 -30.52
N CYS A 300 -20.33 -14.31 -29.52
CA CYS A 300 -21.77 -14.35 -29.71
C CYS A 300 -22.40 -12.98 -29.99
N PHE A 301 -21.67 -11.89 -29.75
CA PHE A 301 -22.16 -10.52 -29.88
C PHE A 301 -21.45 -9.77 -31.01
N PRO A 302 -22.14 -8.80 -31.67
CA PRO A 302 -21.47 -7.88 -32.59
C PRO A 302 -20.38 -7.03 -31.88
N PRO A 303 -19.26 -6.67 -32.55
CA PRO A 303 -18.17 -5.93 -31.91
C PRO A 303 -18.57 -4.58 -31.28
N HIS A 304 -19.53 -3.89 -31.90
CA HIS A 304 -20.01 -2.58 -31.43
C HIS A 304 -20.83 -2.64 -30.13
N TYR A 305 -21.13 -3.83 -29.60
CA TYR A 305 -21.76 -3.98 -28.28
C TYR A 305 -20.75 -3.88 -27.13
N GLU A 306 -19.44 -4.05 -27.39
CA GLU A 306 -18.39 -4.05 -26.35
C GLU A 306 -18.78 -4.89 -25.12
N ILE A 307 -19.32 -6.10 -25.36
CA ILE A 307 -20.02 -6.88 -24.32
C ILE A 307 -19.12 -7.22 -23.13
N PHE A 308 -17.84 -7.52 -23.38
CA PHE A 308 -16.88 -7.81 -22.31
C PHE A 308 -16.65 -6.59 -21.42
N ARG A 309 -16.43 -5.41 -22.01
CA ARG A 309 -16.25 -4.16 -21.27
C ARG A 309 -17.48 -3.81 -20.43
N ASN A 310 -18.67 -3.97 -21.00
CA ASN A 310 -19.91 -3.73 -20.29
C ASN A 310 -20.11 -4.74 -19.14
N LEU A 311 -19.82 -6.03 -19.36
CA LEU A 311 -19.85 -7.03 -18.29
C LEU A 311 -18.83 -6.73 -17.19
N LEU A 312 -17.60 -6.37 -17.55
CA LEU A 312 -16.57 -5.97 -16.59
C LEU A 312 -17.04 -4.80 -15.72
N SER A 313 -17.66 -3.78 -16.33
CA SER A 313 -18.23 -2.64 -15.60
C SER A 313 -19.38 -3.06 -14.69
N MET A 314 -20.27 -3.96 -15.14
CA MET A 314 -21.39 -4.47 -14.31
C MET A 314 -20.87 -5.28 -13.11
N TYR A 315 -19.89 -6.17 -13.32
CA TYR A 315 -19.24 -6.91 -12.23
C TYR A 315 -18.52 -5.98 -11.26
N HIS A 316 -17.78 -4.98 -11.76
CA HIS A 316 -17.10 -4.00 -10.92
C HIS A 316 -18.11 -3.22 -10.06
N GLN A 317 -19.19 -2.69 -10.65
CA GLN A 317 -20.23 -1.96 -9.92
C GLN A 317 -20.94 -2.84 -8.88
N ALA A 318 -21.30 -4.07 -9.24
CA ALA A 318 -21.95 -5.00 -8.32
C ALA A 318 -21.03 -5.39 -7.15
N LEU A 319 -19.73 -5.59 -7.41
CA LEU A 319 -18.73 -5.80 -6.36
C LEU A 319 -18.58 -4.57 -5.46
N THR A 320 -18.52 -3.37 -6.03
CA THR A 320 -18.43 -2.11 -5.28
C THR A 320 -19.62 -1.95 -4.34
N ILE A 321 -20.85 -2.15 -4.83
CA ILE A 321 -22.07 -2.09 -3.99
C ILE A 321 -21.98 -3.14 -2.88
N ARG A 322 -21.65 -4.39 -3.22
CA ARG A 322 -21.60 -5.47 -2.24
C ARG A 322 -20.53 -5.25 -1.17
N MET A 323 -19.34 -4.78 -1.54
CA MET A 323 -18.28 -4.48 -0.57
C MET A 323 -18.65 -3.31 0.33
N GLN A 324 -19.36 -2.31 -0.20
CA GLN A 324 -19.86 -1.18 0.60
C GLN A 324 -20.95 -1.61 1.58
N GLU A 325 -21.86 -2.50 1.18
CA GLU A 325 -22.85 -3.11 2.09
C GLU A 325 -22.15 -3.86 3.23
N LEU A 326 -21.19 -4.75 2.91
CA LEU A 326 -20.42 -5.48 3.91
C LEU A 326 -19.62 -4.56 4.84
N ALA A 327 -19.08 -3.46 4.31
CA ALA A 327 -18.36 -2.45 5.11
C ALA A 327 -19.29 -1.62 6.02
N SER A 328 -20.58 -1.53 5.69
CA SER A 328 -21.58 -0.82 6.50
C SER A 328 -22.13 -1.66 7.67
N GLU A 329 -21.87 -2.97 7.67
CA GLU A 329 -22.21 -3.87 8.77
C GLU A 329 -21.21 -3.71 9.93
N ASP A 330 -21.63 -4.07 11.15
CA ASP A 330 -20.76 -4.07 12.34
C ASP A 330 -19.79 -5.26 12.30
N LEU A 331 -18.66 -5.08 11.62
CA LEU A 331 -17.63 -6.11 11.43
C LEU A 331 -16.75 -6.30 12.67
N GLU A 332 -16.42 -7.56 12.98
CA GLU A 332 -15.39 -7.93 13.96
C GLU A 332 -13.97 -7.66 13.43
N ALA A 333 -12.98 -7.56 14.33
CA ALA A 333 -11.60 -7.23 13.96
C ALA A 333 -10.99 -8.18 12.91
N ASN A 334 -11.27 -9.49 12.98
CA ASN A 334 -10.85 -10.47 11.97
C ASN A 334 -11.57 -10.31 10.62
N GLU A 335 -12.83 -9.88 10.65
CA GLU A 335 -13.64 -9.65 9.46
C GLU A 335 -13.20 -8.37 8.73
N ILE A 336 -12.90 -7.30 9.47
CA ILE A 336 -12.32 -6.06 8.94
C ILE A 336 -11.02 -6.37 8.19
N VAL A 337 -10.11 -7.13 8.81
CA VAL A 337 -8.84 -7.52 8.17
C VAL A 337 -9.08 -8.35 6.91
N SER A 338 -10.04 -9.29 6.96
CA SER A 338 -10.35 -10.14 5.81
C SER A 338 -10.91 -9.33 4.63
N LEU A 339 -11.85 -8.40 4.90
CA LEU A 339 -12.44 -7.52 3.89
C LEU A 339 -11.39 -6.57 3.29
N LEU A 340 -10.62 -5.88 4.14
CA LEU A 340 -9.59 -4.94 3.68
C LEU A 340 -8.49 -5.64 2.89
N THR A 341 -8.06 -6.82 3.33
CA THR A 341 -7.07 -7.62 2.59
C THR A 341 -7.60 -7.98 1.21
N TRP A 342 -8.87 -8.38 1.13
CA TRP A 342 -9.47 -8.76 -0.14
C TRP A 342 -9.63 -7.57 -1.10
N VAL A 343 -10.13 -6.43 -0.60
CA VAL A 343 -10.35 -5.23 -1.41
C VAL A 343 -9.04 -4.59 -1.87
N LEU A 344 -8.04 -4.48 -0.99
CA LEU A 344 -6.80 -3.76 -1.27
C LEU A 344 -5.76 -4.63 -1.98
N ASN A 345 -5.69 -5.92 -1.65
CA ASN A 345 -4.65 -6.82 -2.16
C ASN A 345 -5.21 -7.82 -3.16
N THR A 346 -6.29 -8.54 -2.84
CA THR A 346 -6.78 -9.65 -3.69
C THR A 346 -7.43 -9.16 -4.98
N TYR A 347 -8.26 -8.10 -4.93
CA TYR A 347 -9.01 -7.61 -6.09
C TYR A 347 -8.11 -7.23 -7.28
N THR A 348 -7.06 -6.46 -7.03
CA THR A 348 -6.10 -5.97 -8.04
C THR A 348 -4.98 -6.97 -8.34
N SER A 349 -4.86 -8.05 -7.56
CA SER A 349 -3.81 -9.05 -7.74
C SER A 349 -4.01 -9.92 -8.98
N THR A 350 -2.98 -10.72 -9.27
CA THR A 350 -3.01 -11.81 -10.26
C THR A 350 -4.04 -12.89 -9.97
N GLU A 351 -4.58 -12.95 -8.75
CA GLU A 351 -5.59 -13.93 -8.36
C GLU A 351 -7.01 -13.56 -8.80
N MET A 352 -7.23 -12.32 -9.29
CA MET A 352 -8.53 -11.85 -9.76
C MET A 352 -8.40 -10.93 -11.00
N MET A 353 -8.44 -9.60 -10.86
CA MET A 353 -8.49 -8.69 -12.02
C MET A 353 -7.16 -8.56 -12.76
N GLY A 354 -6.02 -8.82 -12.09
CA GLY A 354 -4.69 -8.84 -12.69
C GLY A 354 -4.31 -10.20 -13.31
N ASN A 355 -5.27 -11.12 -13.49
CA ASN A 355 -5.00 -12.44 -14.02
C ASN A 355 -4.56 -12.39 -15.50
N VAL A 356 -3.56 -13.20 -15.86
CA VAL A 356 -2.97 -13.26 -17.21
C VAL A 356 -4.01 -13.65 -18.27
N GLU A 357 -5.00 -14.48 -17.92
CA GLU A 357 -6.05 -14.90 -18.85
C GLU A 357 -7.00 -13.77 -19.22
N LEU A 358 -7.08 -12.70 -18.42
CA LEU A 358 -7.89 -11.52 -18.72
C LEU A 358 -7.13 -10.50 -19.58
N ALA A 359 -5.80 -10.52 -19.61
CA ALA A 359 -4.98 -9.64 -20.45
C ALA A 359 -5.18 -9.92 -21.97
N PRO A 360 -5.28 -8.90 -22.85
CA PRO A 360 -5.07 -7.47 -22.60
C PRO A 360 -6.37 -6.67 -22.30
N GLU A 361 -7.52 -7.33 -22.21
CA GLU A 361 -8.83 -6.66 -22.14
C GLU A 361 -9.11 -5.95 -20.80
N VAL A 362 -8.41 -6.34 -19.73
CA VAL A 362 -8.52 -5.74 -18.40
C VAL A 362 -7.20 -5.05 -18.07
N ASP A 363 -7.27 -3.74 -17.79
CA ASP A 363 -6.17 -2.96 -17.25
C ASP A 363 -6.45 -2.58 -15.80
N VAL A 364 -5.70 -3.18 -14.88
CA VAL A 364 -5.84 -2.97 -13.43
C VAL A 364 -5.64 -1.49 -13.05
N SER A 365 -4.85 -0.74 -13.82
CA SER A 365 -4.61 0.68 -13.53
C SER A 365 -5.83 1.58 -13.78
N THR A 366 -6.79 1.11 -14.57
CA THR A 366 -8.02 1.84 -14.88
C THR A 366 -9.18 1.53 -13.93
N LEU A 367 -9.04 0.51 -13.09
CA LEU A 367 -10.08 0.09 -12.15
C LEU A 367 -10.13 1.05 -10.96
N GLU A 368 -11.32 1.56 -10.67
CA GLU A 368 -11.54 2.37 -9.48
C GLU A 368 -11.47 1.50 -8.21
N PRO A 369 -11.11 2.07 -7.04
CA PRO A 369 -11.17 1.35 -5.78
C PRO A 369 -12.61 0.93 -5.44
N LEU A 370 -12.82 -0.33 -5.01
CA LEU A 370 -14.15 -0.84 -4.61
C LEU A 370 -14.71 -0.13 -3.37
N LEU A 371 -13.82 0.31 -2.47
CA LEU A 371 -14.18 1.10 -1.29
C LEU A 371 -13.56 2.49 -1.38
N SER A 372 -14.32 3.49 -0.93
CA SER A 372 -13.78 4.84 -0.84
C SER A 372 -12.64 4.89 0.21
N PRO A 373 -11.63 5.75 0.03
CA PRO A 373 -10.52 5.85 0.98
C PRO A 373 -10.98 6.26 2.37
N ASN A 374 -12.09 6.98 2.48
CA ASN A 374 -12.68 7.38 3.77
C ASN A 374 -13.21 6.16 4.54
N VAL A 375 -13.96 5.28 3.87
CA VAL A 375 -14.50 4.05 4.48
C VAL A 375 -13.35 3.12 4.91
N VAL A 376 -12.29 3.03 4.09
CA VAL A 376 -11.09 2.26 4.45
C VAL A 376 -10.43 2.81 5.71
N SER A 377 -10.28 4.14 5.81
CA SER A 377 -9.72 4.78 7.01
C SER A 377 -10.57 4.51 8.25
N GLU A 378 -11.89 4.62 8.13
CA GLU A 378 -12.83 4.38 9.24
C GLU A 378 -12.78 2.93 9.74
N LEU A 379 -12.72 1.96 8.84
CA LEU A 379 -12.56 0.55 9.19
C LEU A 379 -11.20 0.28 9.87
N LEU A 380 -10.13 0.90 9.36
CA LEU A 380 -8.80 0.79 9.98
C LEU A 380 -8.77 1.40 11.37
N ASP A 381 -9.37 2.57 11.56
CA ASP A 381 -9.45 3.24 12.87
C ASP A 381 -10.26 2.40 13.87
N THR A 382 -11.37 1.80 13.42
CA THR A 382 -12.19 0.88 14.22
C THR A 382 -11.40 -0.36 14.63
N TYR A 383 -10.66 -0.97 13.70
CA TYR A 383 -9.78 -2.10 13.98
C TYR A 383 -8.68 -1.73 14.98
N MET A 384 -7.99 -0.61 14.76
CA MET A 384 -6.90 -0.14 15.62
C MET A 384 -7.37 0.20 17.03
N SER A 385 -8.54 0.85 17.16
CA SER A 385 -9.17 1.13 18.45
C SER A 385 -9.52 -0.15 19.20
N THR A 386 -10.13 -1.12 18.51
CA THR A 386 -10.52 -2.42 19.09
C THR A 386 -9.30 -3.23 19.51
N LEU A 387 -8.28 -3.30 18.66
CA LEU A 387 -7.02 -3.98 18.95
C LEU A 387 -6.32 -3.35 20.16
N THR A 388 -6.24 -2.02 20.20
CA THR A 388 -5.63 -1.28 21.32
C THR A 388 -6.37 -1.56 22.63
N SER A 389 -7.71 -1.53 22.60
CA SER A 389 -8.54 -1.86 23.76
C SER A 389 -8.32 -3.30 24.24
N ASN A 390 -8.27 -4.26 23.31
CA ASN A 390 -8.03 -5.68 23.62
C ASN A 390 -6.63 -5.89 24.23
N ILE A 391 -5.59 -5.27 23.66
CA ILE A 391 -4.22 -5.35 24.20
C ILE A 391 -4.17 -4.73 25.60
N ILE A 392 -4.80 -3.57 25.83
CA ILE A 392 -4.87 -2.95 27.15
C ILE A 392 -5.58 -3.87 28.15
N ALA A 393 -6.69 -4.50 27.76
CA ALA A 393 -7.42 -5.43 28.61
C ALA A 393 -6.60 -6.69 28.93
N TRP A 394 -5.90 -7.26 27.94
CA TRP A 394 -5.01 -8.41 28.14
C TRP A 394 -3.82 -8.06 29.03
N LEU A 395 -3.18 -6.91 28.83
CA LEU A 395 -2.09 -6.43 29.69
C LEU A 395 -2.56 -6.16 31.12
N ARG A 396 -3.75 -5.58 31.30
CA ARG A 396 -4.35 -5.41 32.64
C ARG A 396 -4.62 -6.76 33.31
N LYS A 397 -5.20 -7.72 32.59
CA LYS A 397 -5.47 -9.07 33.11
C LYS A 397 -4.18 -9.83 33.42
N ALA A 398 -3.14 -9.69 32.59
CA ALA A 398 -1.82 -10.24 32.84
C ALA A 398 -1.22 -9.63 34.11
N LEU A 399 -1.23 -8.30 34.23
CA LEU A 399 -0.75 -7.60 35.43
C LEU A 399 -1.52 -7.97 36.70
N GLU A 400 -2.84 -8.15 36.61
CA GLU A 400 -3.66 -8.61 37.74
C GLU A 400 -3.36 -10.05 38.13
N THR A 401 -3.10 -10.91 37.15
CA THR A 401 -2.66 -12.29 37.37
C THR A 401 -1.29 -12.28 38.06
N ASP A 402 -0.32 -11.54 37.51
CA ASP A 402 1.01 -11.37 38.10
C ASP A 402 0.93 -10.81 39.52
N LYS A 403 0.05 -9.83 39.78
CA LYS A 403 -0.16 -9.29 41.14
C LYS A 403 -0.72 -10.33 42.10
N LYS A 404 -1.66 -11.17 41.64
CA LYS A 404 -2.24 -12.25 42.46
C LYS A 404 -1.22 -13.35 42.72
N ASP A 405 -0.48 -13.73 41.70
CA ASP A 405 0.58 -14.75 41.79
C ASP A 405 1.71 -14.27 42.66
N TRP A 406 2.07 -12.97 42.56
CA TRP A 406 2.93 -12.30 43.51
C TRP A 406 2.37 -12.52 44.92
N ILE A 407 1.11 -12.20 45.21
CA ILE A 407 0.50 -12.32 46.56
C ILE A 407 0.37 -13.76 47.09
N LYS A 408 0.47 -14.80 46.27
CA LYS A 408 0.49 -16.18 46.77
C LYS A 408 1.82 -16.54 47.44
N GLU A 409 1.78 -17.49 48.39
CA GLU A 409 2.98 -18.06 49.03
C GLU A 409 3.58 -19.22 48.22
N THR A 410 3.01 -19.54 47.07
CA THR A 410 3.46 -20.60 46.17
C THR A 410 4.59 -20.12 45.26
N GLU A 411 5.61 -20.95 45.08
CA GLU A 411 6.72 -20.58 44.22
C GLU A 411 6.31 -20.51 42.72
N PRO A 412 6.67 -19.45 41.93
CA PRO A 412 6.31 -19.29 40.48
C PRO A 412 6.92 -20.31 39.50
N GLU A 413 6.27 -21.11 38.66
CA GLU A 413 6.94 -22.17 37.83
C GLU A 413 8.34 -21.85 37.23
N ALA A 414 9.32 -22.74 37.48
CA ALA A 414 10.69 -22.56 37.06
C ALA A 414 10.82 -22.94 35.57
N ASP A 415 10.59 -21.98 34.69
CA ASP A 415 11.20 -22.07 33.36
C ASP A 415 12.72 -22.15 33.55
N GLN A 416 13.42 -22.84 32.65
CA GLN A 416 14.88 -23.03 32.69
C GLN A 416 15.69 -21.70 32.68
N ASP A 417 15.01 -20.54 32.73
CA ASP A 417 15.54 -19.21 32.99
C ASP A 417 14.73 -18.41 34.05
N GLY A 418 14.80 -18.85 35.32
CA GLY A 418 15.13 -17.99 36.48
C GLY A 418 14.30 -16.72 36.75
N TYR A 419 12.97 -16.82 36.84
CA TYR A 419 12.10 -15.72 37.32
C TYR A 419 11.37 -16.03 38.64
N LYS A 420 11.50 -17.27 39.13
CA LYS A 420 10.76 -17.84 40.26
C LYS A 420 11.24 -17.37 41.62
N ASP A 421 12.54 -17.37 41.84
CA ASP A 421 13.09 -17.27 43.18
C ASP A 421 13.32 -15.81 43.64
N GLU A 422 13.70 -14.93 42.72
CA GLU A 422 13.88 -13.50 42.98
C GLU A 422 12.57 -12.77 43.33
N ALA A 423 11.43 -13.24 42.83
CA ALA A 423 10.13 -12.64 43.08
C ALA A 423 9.58 -12.96 44.48
N GLN A 424 9.97 -14.10 45.04
CA GLN A 424 9.42 -14.60 46.29
C GLN A 424 10.17 -14.08 47.52
N LEU A 425 11.50 -13.99 47.45
CA LEU A 425 12.30 -13.28 48.44
C LEU A 425 11.96 -11.77 48.48
N TYR A 426 11.72 -11.15 47.32
CA TYR A 426 11.35 -9.72 47.23
C TYR A 426 10.06 -9.36 47.96
N LYS A 427 9.14 -10.32 48.12
CA LYS A 427 7.81 -10.06 48.66
C LYS A 427 7.70 -10.23 50.17
N GLU A 428 8.36 -11.22 50.77
CA GLU A 428 8.25 -11.50 52.20
C GLU A 428 8.94 -10.44 53.06
N GLU A 429 10.01 -9.82 52.56
CA GLU A 429 10.73 -8.72 53.22
C GLU A 429 10.03 -7.36 53.06
N HIS A 430 9.40 -7.08 51.90
CA HIS A 430 8.77 -5.80 51.60
C HIS A 430 7.55 -5.47 52.47
N LEU A 431 6.77 -6.48 52.89
CA LEU A 431 5.54 -6.29 53.67
C LEU A 431 5.76 -6.24 55.19
N ARG A 432 6.94 -6.65 55.71
CA ARG A 432 7.23 -6.70 57.17
C ARG A 432 7.88 -5.43 57.74
N ASN A 433 8.66 -4.67 56.98
CA ASN A 433 9.30 -3.45 57.52
C ASN A 433 9.59 -2.40 56.43
N ARG A 434 8.91 -1.25 56.49
CA ARG A 434 8.95 -0.16 55.50
C ARG A 434 10.24 0.69 55.51
N GLN A 435 11.37 0.19 56.01
CA GLN A 435 12.57 1.01 56.25
C GLN A 435 13.86 0.66 55.48
N HIS A 436 13.98 -0.38 54.64
CA HIS A 436 15.23 -0.65 53.88
C HIS A 436 15.00 -1.09 52.40
N PRO A 437 15.98 -0.86 51.48
CA PRO A 437 15.75 -0.30 50.13
C PRO A 437 15.82 -1.27 48.94
N HIS A 438 15.19 -0.84 47.83
CA HIS A 438 14.86 -1.46 46.52
C HIS A 438 15.99 -2.02 45.64
N CYS A 439 17.00 -2.62 46.25
CA CYS A 439 18.34 -2.35 45.78
C CYS A 439 19.28 -3.45 46.29
N TYR A 440 19.38 -4.61 45.64
CA TYR A 440 20.33 -5.67 46.08
C TYR A 440 21.76 -5.13 46.23
N VAL A 441 22.16 -4.18 45.37
CA VAL A 441 23.38 -3.37 45.53
C VAL A 441 23.35 -2.57 46.84
N GLN A 442 22.30 -1.79 47.11
CA GLN A 442 22.21 -0.96 48.32
C GLN A 442 21.98 -1.77 49.61
N TYR A 443 21.40 -2.96 49.54
CA TYR A 443 21.27 -3.90 50.64
C TYR A 443 22.64 -4.51 50.97
N MET A 444 23.36 -4.97 49.96
CA MET A 444 24.75 -5.41 50.11
C MET A 444 25.64 -4.28 50.66
N ILE A 445 25.48 -3.05 50.18
CA ILE A 445 26.16 -1.88 50.73
C ILE A 445 25.74 -1.63 52.19
N ALA A 446 24.46 -1.75 52.54
CA ALA A 446 23.98 -1.56 53.91
C ALA A 446 24.58 -2.62 54.86
N ILE A 447 24.65 -3.87 54.44
CA ILE A 447 25.35 -4.95 55.16
C ILE A 447 26.81 -4.57 55.41
N ILE A 448 27.52 -4.17 54.36
CA ILE A 448 28.94 -3.78 54.45
C ILE A 448 29.11 -2.60 55.42
N ASN A 449 28.23 -1.59 55.34
CA ASN A 449 28.27 -0.40 56.20
C ASN A 449 28.01 -0.73 57.68
N ASN A 450 27.12 -1.68 57.93
CA ASN A 450 26.72 -2.07 59.28
C ASN A 450 27.63 -3.15 59.88
N CYS A 451 28.63 -3.62 59.13
CA CYS A 451 29.60 -4.60 59.61
C CYS A 451 30.52 -3.96 60.67
N GLN A 452 30.23 -4.25 61.94
CA GLN A 452 30.97 -3.68 63.07
C GLN A 452 32.44 -4.12 63.11
N THR A 453 32.80 -5.21 62.42
CA THR A 453 34.15 -5.76 62.36
C THR A 453 35.18 -4.79 61.74
N PHE A 454 34.75 -3.88 60.85
CA PHE A 454 35.62 -2.79 60.37
C PHE A 454 36.10 -1.87 61.50
N ASN A 455 35.41 -1.83 62.64
CA ASN A 455 35.84 -1.05 63.81
C ASN A 455 37.06 -1.63 64.53
N GLU A 456 37.40 -2.90 64.29
CA GLU A 456 38.60 -3.51 64.86
C GLU A 456 39.87 -3.16 64.08
N LEU A 457 39.75 -2.79 62.80
CA LEU A 457 40.88 -2.44 61.95
C LEU A 457 41.61 -1.20 62.49
N MET A 458 42.93 -1.18 62.27
CA MET A 458 43.82 -0.07 62.65
C MET A 458 43.85 0.21 64.16
N THR A 459 43.61 -0.82 64.98
CA THR A 459 43.77 -0.78 66.44
C THR A 459 45.03 -1.53 66.89
N ARG A 460 45.41 -1.40 68.16
CA ARG A 460 46.51 -2.20 68.74
C ARG A 460 46.23 -3.71 68.70
N LYS A 461 44.97 -4.10 68.89
CA LYS A 461 44.50 -5.50 68.76
C LYS A 461 44.65 -5.99 67.31
N TRP A 462 44.33 -5.13 66.33
CA TRP A 462 44.56 -5.44 64.93
C TRP A 462 46.05 -5.71 64.67
N LEU A 463 46.95 -4.81 65.08
CA LEU A 463 48.39 -5.00 64.86
C LEU A 463 48.91 -6.33 65.45
N LEU A 464 48.46 -6.70 66.66
CA LEU A 464 48.90 -7.91 67.37
C LEU A 464 48.32 -9.24 66.85
N GLY A 465 47.44 -9.26 65.84
CA GLY A 465 46.92 -10.52 65.30
C GLY A 465 45.39 -10.70 65.23
N SER A 466 44.58 -9.66 65.00
CA SER A 466 43.10 -9.83 64.87
C SER A 466 42.69 -10.57 63.58
N ASN A 467 41.63 -11.39 63.63
CA ASN A 467 41.04 -12.05 62.45
C ASN A 467 39.91 -11.21 61.80
N ALA A 468 39.97 -9.88 61.93
CA ALA A 468 38.90 -8.98 61.50
C ALA A 468 38.56 -9.11 60.00
N VAL A 469 39.58 -9.22 59.14
CA VAL A 469 39.38 -9.33 57.68
C VAL A 469 38.82 -10.70 57.29
N ASP A 470 39.21 -11.78 57.98
CA ASP A 470 38.63 -13.11 57.77
C ASP A 470 37.12 -13.11 58.03
N ILE A 471 36.70 -12.51 59.15
CA ILE A 471 35.28 -12.40 59.52
C ILE A 471 34.52 -11.56 58.49
N ILE A 472 35.10 -10.45 58.01
CA ILE A 472 34.51 -9.62 56.94
C ILE A 472 34.33 -10.45 55.67
N CYS A 473 35.32 -11.25 55.28
CA CYS A 473 35.25 -12.08 54.07
C CYS A 473 34.14 -13.13 54.14
N VAL A 474 34.07 -13.88 55.24
CA VAL A 474 33.02 -14.90 55.46
C VAL A 474 31.64 -14.25 55.46
N THR A 475 31.48 -13.13 56.16
CA THR A 475 30.20 -12.42 56.23
C THR A 475 29.73 -11.99 54.83
N VAL A 476 30.61 -11.35 54.05
CA VAL A 476 30.28 -10.93 52.69
C VAL A 476 29.95 -12.15 51.81
N GLU A 477 30.75 -13.21 51.88
CA GLU A 477 30.50 -14.43 51.10
C GLU A 477 29.14 -15.07 51.40
N ASP A 478 28.76 -15.17 52.67
CA ASP A 478 27.48 -15.75 53.08
C ASP A 478 26.30 -14.98 52.49
N TYR A 479 26.31 -13.64 52.57
CA TYR A 479 25.26 -12.83 51.96
C TYR A 479 25.23 -12.92 50.43
N PHE A 480 26.35 -13.17 49.77
CA PHE A 480 26.35 -13.38 48.32
C PHE A 480 25.69 -14.71 47.91
N ASN A 481 25.66 -15.72 48.79
CA ASN A 481 24.98 -17.00 48.53
C ASN A 481 23.46 -16.84 48.50
N ASP A 482 22.89 -15.95 49.32
CA ASP A 482 21.45 -15.62 49.31
C ASP A 482 20.99 -15.03 47.96
N PHE A 483 21.93 -14.48 47.18
CA PHE A 483 21.70 -13.87 45.88
C PHE A 483 22.23 -14.72 44.71
N ALA A 484 22.40 -16.03 44.91
CA ALA A 484 22.97 -16.93 43.90
C ALA A 484 22.16 -16.98 42.58
N LYS A 485 20.85 -16.69 42.65
CA LYS A 485 19.89 -16.81 41.54
C LYS A 485 19.74 -15.51 40.71
N ILE A 486 20.38 -14.42 41.15
CA ILE A 486 20.36 -13.14 40.43
C ILE A 486 20.97 -13.30 39.04
N LYS A 487 20.30 -12.75 38.02
CA LYS A 487 20.80 -12.74 36.64
C LYS A 487 22.17 -12.04 36.54
N LYS A 488 23.04 -12.63 35.72
CA LYS A 488 24.43 -12.21 35.45
C LYS A 488 24.70 -10.69 35.43
N PRO A 489 23.99 -9.84 34.66
CA PRO A 489 24.30 -8.40 34.59
C PRO A 489 24.10 -7.68 35.93
N TYR A 490 23.10 -8.09 36.70
CA TYR A 490 22.80 -7.52 38.01
C TYR A 490 23.78 -8.03 39.09
N LYS A 491 24.16 -9.32 39.01
CA LYS A 491 25.19 -9.90 39.88
C LYS A 491 26.55 -9.22 39.69
N LYS A 492 26.97 -8.98 38.44
CA LYS A 492 28.22 -8.24 38.13
C LYS A 492 28.23 -6.85 38.77
N ARG A 493 27.15 -6.08 38.65
CA ARG A 493 27.02 -4.74 39.25
C ARG A 493 27.08 -4.80 40.78
N MET A 494 26.39 -5.76 41.39
CA MET A 494 26.42 -5.97 42.84
C MET A 494 27.81 -6.30 43.36
N THR A 495 28.54 -7.21 42.70
CA THR A 495 29.91 -7.57 43.08
C THR A 495 30.87 -6.39 42.99
N ALA A 496 30.77 -5.58 41.93
CA ALA A 496 31.64 -4.41 41.75
C ALA A 496 31.43 -3.34 42.84
N GLU A 497 30.16 -3.03 43.15
CA GLU A 497 29.81 -2.04 44.18
C GLU A 497 30.16 -2.55 45.60
N ALA A 498 29.96 -3.85 45.86
CA ALA A 498 30.37 -4.47 47.11
C ALA A 498 31.89 -4.42 47.31
N HIS A 499 32.66 -4.75 46.25
CA HIS A 499 34.12 -4.69 46.29
C HIS A 499 34.60 -3.27 46.61
N ARG A 500 34.11 -2.29 45.85
CA ARG A 500 34.42 -0.88 46.07
C ARG A 500 34.11 -0.47 47.51
N ARG A 501 32.93 -0.84 48.02
CA ARG A 501 32.47 -0.42 49.35
C ARG A 501 33.31 -1.01 50.49
N VAL A 502 33.71 -2.28 50.39
CA VAL A 502 34.60 -2.93 51.38
C VAL A 502 35.95 -2.22 51.44
N VAL A 503 36.53 -1.88 50.29
CA VAL A 503 37.80 -1.13 50.23
C VAL A 503 37.66 0.27 50.83
N VAL A 504 36.56 0.98 50.55
CA VAL A 504 36.28 2.30 51.14
C VAL A 504 36.17 2.22 52.67
N GLU A 505 35.48 1.22 53.23
CA GLU A 505 35.40 1.06 54.70
C GLU A 505 36.74 0.69 55.32
N TYR A 506 37.54 -0.13 54.63
CA TYR A 506 38.91 -0.44 55.07
C TYR A 506 39.78 0.83 55.15
N LEU A 507 39.81 1.62 54.07
CA LEU A 507 40.57 2.88 54.02
C LEU A 507 40.02 3.92 54.99
N ARG A 508 38.70 3.94 55.22
CA ARG A 508 38.11 4.78 56.26
C ARG A 508 38.69 4.44 57.64
N ALA A 509 38.87 3.15 57.96
CA ALA A 509 39.50 2.75 59.22
C ALA A 509 40.97 3.22 59.32
N VAL A 510 41.72 3.21 58.21
CA VAL A 510 43.08 3.79 58.11
C VAL A 510 43.07 5.27 58.49
N MET A 511 42.13 6.04 57.94
CA MET A 511 42.08 7.50 58.11
C MET A 511 41.47 7.96 59.44
N GLN A 512 40.97 7.06 60.29
CA GLN A 512 40.39 7.40 61.60
C GLN A 512 41.42 7.57 62.73
N LYS A 513 42.72 7.38 62.45
CA LYS A 513 43.83 7.60 63.41
C LYS A 513 43.64 6.87 64.76
N ARG A 514 43.25 5.60 64.71
CA ARG A 514 43.04 4.74 65.89
C ARG A 514 44.35 4.17 66.48
N ILE A 515 45.42 4.18 65.69
CA ILE A 515 46.79 3.78 66.07
C ILE A 515 47.79 4.81 65.52
N SER A 516 49.01 4.79 66.05
CA SER A 516 50.16 5.48 65.47
C SER A 516 51.37 4.56 65.59
N PHE A 517 52.05 4.30 64.47
CA PHE A 517 53.19 3.39 64.40
C PHE A 517 54.46 4.10 64.89
N ARG A 518 54.91 3.77 66.10
CA ARG A 518 55.99 4.53 66.76
C ARG A 518 57.38 4.05 66.38
N SER A 519 57.52 2.77 66.03
CA SER A 519 58.79 2.17 65.62
C SER A 519 58.81 1.80 64.13
N PRO A 520 60.00 1.73 63.50
CA PRO A 520 60.15 1.20 62.15
C PRO A 520 59.61 -0.24 61.99
N GLU A 521 59.75 -1.06 63.03
CA GLU A 521 59.25 -2.44 63.04
C GLU A 521 57.71 -2.46 63.03
N GLU A 522 57.06 -1.63 63.85
CA GLU A 522 55.60 -1.48 63.86
C GLU A 522 55.06 -1.03 62.50
N ARG A 523 55.77 -0.10 61.82
CA ARG A 523 55.42 0.37 60.47
C ARG A 523 55.53 -0.74 59.44
N LYS A 524 56.63 -1.50 59.47
CA LYS A 524 56.84 -2.64 58.56
C LYS A 524 55.76 -3.71 58.77
N GLU A 525 55.50 -4.10 60.01
CA GLU A 525 54.51 -5.12 60.34
C GLU A 525 53.08 -4.69 59.98
N GLY A 526 52.72 -3.43 60.27
CA GLY A 526 51.44 -2.84 59.90
C GLY A 526 51.24 -2.78 58.38
N ALA A 527 52.25 -2.34 57.63
CA ALA A 527 52.18 -2.26 56.17
C ALA A 527 52.11 -3.64 55.51
N GLU A 528 52.95 -4.59 55.92
CA GLU A 528 52.90 -5.97 55.40
C GLU A 528 51.54 -6.63 55.69
N ARG A 529 50.95 -6.32 56.84
CA ARG A 529 49.60 -6.78 57.18
C ARG A 529 48.53 -6.19 56.27
N MET A 530 48.57 -4.88 56.01
CA MET A 530 47.64 -4.24 55.08
C MET A 530 47.71 -4.86 53.68
N VAL A 531 48.93 -5.17 53.21
CA VAL A 531 49.13 -5.85 51.92
C VAL A 531 48.51 -7.25 51.94
N ARG A 532 48.76 -8.06 52.98
CA ARG A 532 48.14 -9.39 53.11
C ARG A 532 46.61 -9.33 53.15
N GLU A 533 46.05 -8.36 53.87
CA GLU A 533 44.60 -8.17 53.98
C GLU A 533 43.99 -7.68 52.65
N ALA A 534 44.68 -6.82 51.89
CA ALA A 534 44.25 -6.42 50.55
C ALA A 534 44.22 -7.60 49.57
N GLU A 535 45.21 -8.49 49.64
CA GLU A 535 45.27 -9.72 48.85
C GLU A 535 44.12 -10.68 49.16
N GLN A 536 43.77 -10.80 50.45
CA GLN A 536 42.64 -11.61 50.89
C GLN A 536 41.30 -11.09 50.34
N LEU A 537 41.09 -9.78 50.42
CA LEU A 537 39.90 -9.13 49.84
C LEU A 537 39.84 -9.30 48.32
N ARG A 538 40.98 -9.16 47.64
CA ARG A 538 41.08 -9.38 46.19
C ARG A 538 40.70 -10.81 45.82
N PHE A 539 41.19 -11.80 46.57
CA PHE A 539 40.85 -13.21 46.34
C PHE A 539 39.34 -13.46 46.49
N LEU A 540 38.72 -12.93 47.55
CA LEU A 540 37.27 -13.05 47.75
C LEU A 540 36.49 -12.47 46.57
N PHE A 541 36.74 -11.23 46.19
CA PHE A 541 35.95 -10.59 45.12
C PHE A 541 36.23 -11.19 43.74
N ARG A 542 37.42 -11.75 43.51
CA ARG A 542 37.70 -12.56 42.30
C ARG A 542 36.90 -13.86 42.31
N LYS A 543 36.78 -14.54 43.46
CA LYS A 543 35.92 -15.73 43.61
C LYS A 543 34.45 -15.39 43.36
N LEU A 544 33.95 -14.32 43.97
CA LEU A 544 32.56 -13.84 43.80
C LEU A 544 32.28 -13.31 42.37
N ALA A 545 33.32 -12.85 41.68
CA ALA A 545 33.26 -12.42 40.29
C ALA A 545 33.55 -13.55 39.28
N SER A 546 33.80 -14.79 39.73
CA SER A 546 34.12 -15.90 38.82
C SER A 546 33.02 -16.09 37.78
N GLY A 547 33.39 -16.00 36.49
CA GLY A 547 32.47 -16.00 35.35
C GLY A 547 32.19 -14.62 34.73
N PHE A 548 32.74 -13.53 35.28
CA PHE A 548 32.71 -12.18 34.70
C PHE A 548 34.16 -11.73 34.39
N GLY A 549 34.41 -11.06 33.25
CA GLY A 549 35.76 -10.65 32.81
C GLY A 549 36.52 -9.72 33.79
N GLU A 550 37.84 -9.60 33.55
CA GLU A 550 38.96 -9.17 34.43
C GLU A 550 38.96 -7.73 35.02
N ASP A 551 37.83 -7.05 35.21
CA ASP A 551 37.85 -5.64 35.66
C ASP A 551 37.77 -5.43 37.19
N ALA A 552 37.86 -6.50 38.00
CA ALA A 552 37.67 -6.40 39.45
C ALA A 552 38.93 -6.04 40.24
N ASP A 553 40.13 -6.06 39.65
CA ASP A 553 41.38 -6.13 40.42
C ASP A 553 41.87 -4.80 41.03
N GLY A 554 41.42 -3.65 40.52
CA GLY A 554 42.06 -2.35 40.82
C GLY A 554 41.77 -1.69 42.17
N TYR A 555 40.67 -2.03 42.88
CA TYR A 555 40.32 -1.33 44.13
C TYR A 555 41.29 -1.64 45.27
N CYS A 556 41.68 -2.91 45.43
CA CYS A 556 42.61 -3.36 46.47
C CYS A 556 44.01 -2.73 46.34
N ASP A 557 44.43 -2.36 45.13
CA ASP A 557 45.70 -1.66 44.89
C ASP A 557 45.79 -0.32 45.63
N THR A 558 44.65 0.27 46.00
CA THR A 558 44.58 1.49 46.80
C THR A 558 45.07 1.26 48.23
N ILE A 559 44.74 0.11 48.82
CA ILE A 559 45.22 -0.27 50.16
C ILE A 559 46.73 -0.53 50.10
N ILE A 560 47.20 -1.19 49.05
CA ILE A 560 48.63 -1.47 48.83
C ILE A 560 49.41 -0.16 48.68
N ALA A 561 48.91 0.79 47.88
CA ALA A 561 49.55 2.10 47.71
C ALA A 561 49.66 2.88 49.02
N VAL A 562 48.62 2.83 49.86
CA VAL A 562 48.66 3.45 51.20
C VAL A 562 49.63 2.72 52.14
N ALA A 563 49.73 1.40 52.04
CA ALA A 563 50.67 0.59 52.81
C ALA A 563 52.14 0.90 52.47
N GLU A 564 52.47 1.18 51.21
CA GLU A 564 53.83 1.55 50.81
C GLU A 564 54.29 2.89 51.44
N VAL A 565 53.37 3.87 51.57
CA VAL A 565 53.67 5.13 52.31
C VAL A 565 53.99 4.86 53.79
N ILE A 566 53.34 3.87 54.41
CA ILE A 566 53.60 3.48 55.81
C ILE A 566 54.93 2.72 55.94
N LYS A 567 55.22 1.84 54.97
CA LYS A 567 56.39 0.97 54.93
C LYS A 567 57.71 1.71 54.70
N LEU A 568 57.66 2.84 53.98
CA LEU A 568 58.85 3.61 53.61
C LEU A 568 59.71 3.94 54.84
N THR A 569 60.95 3.47 54.85
CA THR A 569 61.85 3.58 55.99
C THR A 569 62.46 4.97 56.16
N ASP A 570 62.73 5.67 55.05
CA ASP A 570 63.36 7.00 55.03
C ASP A 570 62.31 8.11 54.98
N PRO A 571 62.16 8.93 56.05
CA PRO A 571 61.21 10.04 56.07
C PRO A 571 61.51 11.14 55.05
N SER A 572 62.75 11.27 54.56
CA SER A 572 63.11 12.31 53.58
C SER A 572 62.48 12.07 52.20
N LEU A 573 62.14 10.81 51.89
CA LEU A 573 61.52 10.39 50.63
C LEU A 573 59.99 10.36 50.72
N LEU A 574 59.39 10.71 51.87
CA LEU A 574 57.94 10.71 52.06
C LEU A 574 57.19 11.55 51.03
N TYR A 575 57.76 12.69 50.65
CA TYR A 575 57.18 13.56 49.63
C TYR A 575 56.97 12.82 48.30
N LEU A 576 57.94 11.99 47.87
CA LEU A 576 57.88 11.28 46.59
C LEU A 576 56.76 10.23 46.58
N GLU A 577 56.63 9.45 47.66
CA GLU A 577 55.60 8.42 47.78
C GLU A 577 54.20 9.03 47.92
N VAL A 578 54.06 10.12 48.70
CA VAL A 578 52.78 10.83 48.80
C VAL A 578 52.42 11.50 47.47
N SER A 579 53.39 12.07 46.76
CA SER A 579 53.17 12.63 45.42
C SER A 579 52.72 11.56 44.42
N THR A 580 53.32 10.37 44.48
CA THR A 580 52.91 9.20 43.67
C THR A 580 51.49 8.76 44.01
N LEU A 581 51.13 8.76 45.30
CA LEU A 581 49.77 8.44 45.76
C LEU A 581 48.74 9.46 45.24
N VAL A 582 49.03 10.77 45.34
CA VAL A 582 48.16 11.86 44.84
C VAL A 582 48.02 11.81 43.31
N SER A 583 49.10 11.49 42.60
CA SER A 583 49.08 11.34 41.14
C SER A 583 48.21 10.15 40.71
N LYS A 584 48.25 9.03 41.45
CA LYS A 584 47.46 7.83 41.16
C LYS A 584 45.99 7.98 41.61
N TYR A 585 45.72 8.72 42.69
CA TYR A 585 44.40 8.93 43.28
C TYR A 585 44.10 10.42 43.47
N PRO A 586 43.64 11.13 42.42
CA PRO A 586 43.52 12.59 42.42
C PRO A 586 42.39 13.14 43.32
N ASP A 587 41.53 12.29 43.90
CA ASP A 587 40.47 12.68 44.84
C ASP A 587 40.91 12.62 46.32
N ILE A 588 42.17 12.24 46.59
CA ILE A 588 42.77 12.40 47.91
C ILE A 588 42.89 13.89 48.25
N ARG A 589 42.74 14.23 49.52
CA ARG A 589 42.66 15.61 50.03
C ARG A 589 43.67 15.79 51.16
N ASP A 590 43.96 17.03 51.54
CA ASP A 590 44.97 17.35 52.57
C ASP A 590 44.62 16.74 53.93
N ASP A 591 43.33 16.62 54.26
CA ASP A 591 42.86 15.93 55.46
C ASP A 591 43.21 14.44 55.45
N HIS A 592 43.08 13.76 54.31
CA HIS A 592 43.50 12.37 54.12
C HIS A 592 45.02 12.20 54.27
N ILE A 593 45.81 13.07 53.63
CA ILE A 593 47.27 13.04 53.71
C ILE A 593 47.71 13.29 55.16
N GLY A 594 47.12 14.27 55.83
CA GLY A 594 47.37 14.57 57.23
C GLY A 594 47.06 13.40 58.17
N ALA A 595 45.96 12.69 57.93
CA ALA A 595 45.59 11.49 58.69
C ALA A 595 46.59 10.33 58.47
N LEU A 596 46.99 10.09 57.22
CA LEU A 596 47.97 9.06 56.86
C LEU A 596 49.35 9.32 57.50
N LEU A 597 49.85 10.56 57.41
CA LEU A 597 51.12 10.95 58.05
C LEU A 597 51.02 10.94 59.59
N ALA A 598 49.83 11.15 60.16
CA ALA A 598 49.60 11.01 61.60
C ALA A 598 49.56 9.53 62.06
N LEU A 599 48.99 8.64 61.24
CA LEU A 599 49.02 7.19 61.45
C LEU A 599 50.47 6.66 61.41
N ARG A 600 51.29 7.16 60.49
CA ARG A 600 52.70 6.78 60.34
C ARG A 600 53.58 7.13 61.55
N GLY A 601 53.28 8.21 62.26
CA GLY A 601 53.80 8.50 63.62
C GLY A 601 55.17 9.18 63.73
N ASP A 602 55.96 9.23 62.66
CA ASP A 602 57.33 9.80 62.61
C ASP A 602 57.43 11.14 61.86
N ALA A 603 56.36 11.58 61.18
CA ALA A 603 56.31 12.85 60.46
C ALA A 603 56.10 14.04 61.41
N SER A 604 57.06 14.97 61.45
CA SER A 604 56.97 16.22 62.22
C SER A 604 55.89 17.15 61.66
N ARG A 605 55.48 18.16 62.45
CA ARG A 605 54.48 19.15 62.02
C ARG A 605 54.96 19.92 60.79
N ASP A 606 56.22 20.34 60.79
CA ASP A 606 56.83 21.10 59.70
C ASP A 606 56.93 20.23 58.43
N MET A 607 57.34 18.97 58.56
CA MET A 607 57.40 18.03 57.44
C MET A 607 56.02 17.79 56.81
N LYS A 608 54.96 17.68 57.61
CA LYS A 608 53.58 17.56 57.11
C LYS A 608 53.16 18.80 56.32
N GLN A 609 53.44 19.99 56.87
CA GLN A 609 53.11 21.26 56.23
C GLN A 609 53.85 21.43 54.90
N THR A 610 55.16 21.15 54.88
CA THR A 610 55.97 21.22 53.65
C THR A 610 55.47 20.24 52.59
N ILE A 611 55.11 19.01 52.95
CA ILE A 611 54.57 18.03 51.98
C ILE A 611 53.26 18.54 51.37
N ILE A 612 52.33 19.04 52.19
CA ILE A 612 51.03 19.55 51.70
C ILE A 612 51.22 20.77 50.78
N GLU A 613 51.99 21.78 51.21
CA GLU A 613 52.25 22.99 50.42
C GLU A 613 52.94 22.70 49.08
N THR A 614 53.84 21.71 49.05
CA THR A 614 54.55 21.32 47.82
C THR A 614 53.65 20.52 46.86
N LEU A 615 52.62 19.84 47.37
CA LEU A 615 51.66 19.10 46.56
C LEU A 615 50.60 20.02 45.93
N GLU A 616 50.22 21.12 46.60
CA GLU A 616 49.31 22.15 46.04
C GLU A 616 49.88 22.85 44.79
N GLN A 617 51.21 22.85 44.63
CA GLN A 617 51.90 23.46 43.49
C GLN A 617 52.03 22.50 42.28
N GLY A 618 51.66 21.22 42.44
CA GLY A 618 51.76 20.20 41.40
C GLY A 618 50.52 20.13 40.50
N ASN A 619 50.71 20.01 39.18
CA ASN A 619 49.61 19.81 38.22
C ASN A 619 49.28 18.31 38.08
N THR A 620 48.11 17.87 38.55
CA THR A 620 47.65 16.48 38.43
C THR A 620 46.85 16.26 37.14
N GLN A 621 47.33 15.41 36.22
CA GLN A 621 46.52 14.96 35.09
C GLN A 621 45.51 13.92 35.55
N VAL A 622 44.22 14.26 35.50
CA VAL A 622 43.13 13.37 35.94
C VAL A 622 42.80 12.36 34.84
N ASN A 623 42.94 11.07 35.13
CA ASN A 623 42.47 10.01 34.23
C ASN A 623 40.93 10.08 34.10
N PRO A 624 40.37 10.22 32.88
CA PRO A 624 38.91 10.34 32.68
C PRO A 624 38.11 9.10 33.10
N ASN A 625 38.74 7.93 33.24
CA ASN A 625 38.09 6.69 33.69
C ASN A 625 38.27 6.42 35.20
N TYR A 626 38.77 7.40 35.97
CA TYR A 626 38.97 7.25 37.40
C TYR A 626 37.63 7.25 38.17
N VAL A 627 37.38 6.21 38.97
CA VAL A 627 36.25 6.16 39.91
C VAL A 627 36.76 6.64 41.29
N PRO A 628 36.24 7.77 41.83
CA PRO A 628 36.67 8.29 43.12
C PRO A 628 36.48 7.28 44.26
N ILE A 629 37.47 7.16 45.15
CA ILE A 629 37.46 6.29 46.34
C ILE A 629 37.59 7.14 47.61
N PHE A 630 38.59 8.04 47.65
CA PHE A 630 38.84 8.93 48.79
C PHE A 630 37.77 9.99 48.97
N ARG A 631 37.04 10.38 47.90
CA ARG A 631 35.94 11.35 48.00
C ARG A 631 34.86 10.96 49.01
N GLU A 632 34.60 9.66 49.18
CA GLU A 632 33.59 9.12 50.12
C GLU A 632 34.13 8.87 51.54
N ILE A 633 35.43 9.08 51.74
CA ILE A 633 36.08 8.95 53.03
C ILE A 633 36.04 10.31 53.73
N ILE A 634 35.42 10.33 54.91
CA ILE A 634 35.37 11.50 55.78
C ILE A 634 36.44 11.30 56.84
N VAL A 635 37.43 12.20 56.85
CA VAL A 635 38.43 12.24 57.92
C VAL A 635 37.87 13.08 59.06
N PRO A 636 37.85 12.56 60.31
CA PRO A 636 37.49 13.38 61.46
C PRO A 636 38.43 14.58 61.53
N SER A 637 37.88 15.81 61.49
CA SER A 637 38.69 17.02 61.55
C SER A 637 39.58 16.97 62.80
N LEU A 638 40.90 17.02 62.58
CA LEU A 638 41.85 17.31 63.66
C LEU A 638 41.51 18.72 64.13
N ASN A 639 40.69 18.82 65.18
CA ASN A 639 40.36 20.08 65.83
C ASN A 639 41.66 20.85 66.06
N VAL A 640 41.85 21.93 65.29
CA VAL A 640 43.03 22.81 65.33
C VAL A 640 43.27 23.35 66.74
N ALA A 641 42.26 23.30 67.62
CA ALA A 641 42.34 23.63 69.04
C ALA A 641 43.20 22.69 69.92
N LYS A 642 43.66 21.52 69.44
CA LYS A 642 44.58 20.62 70.19
C LYS A 642 46.02 20.62 69.67
N LEU A 643 46.36 21.49 68.72
CA LEU A 643 47.73 21.73 68.23
C LEU A 643 48.36 23.01 68.82
N LEU A 644 47.77 23.57 69.89
CA LEU A 644 48.26 24.73 70.65
C LEU A 644 48.50 24.40 72.15
N LYS A 645 48.98 23.20 72.47
CA LYS A 645 49.75 22.97 73.69
C LYS A 645 50.96 22.12 73.39
#